data_AF-A0A8T7JWW6-F1
#
_entry.id   AF-A0A8T7JWW6-F1
#
_cell.length_a   1.000
_cell.length_b   1.000
_cell.length_c   1.000
_cell.angle_alpha   90.00
_cell.angle_beta   90.00
_cell.angle_gamma   90.00
#
_symmetry.space_group_name_H-M   'P 1'
#
loop_
_entity.id
_entity.type
_entity.pdbx_description
1 polymer ?
#
loop_
_entity_poly.entity_id
_entity_poly.type
_entity_poly.pdbx_seq_one_letter_code
_entity_poly.pdbx_strand_id
1 'polypeptide(L)'
;MNRLQHETSPYLRQHAANPVDWYPWGAEAFARAAAENKPLLLSVGYSACHWCHVMAHESFEDDDTAALMNDWYVNIKVDREERPDVDDIYMQAVQAMSGHGGWPMTVFLLPDGRPFYGGTYYPREPRYGMPSFKQILAGVIDAYRHRRDEVDKAAAALTDSLRRDFLNIGGEISALNAELLDTAFAKIAANFDPMHGGFGGAPKFPQPMNLEFVLRSYARTRNPRALDIALHTLDKMARGGIYDQLGGGFHRYSVDAIWLVPHFEKMLYDNAQLSRVYLHAWQITRRPFYKRIAEEIYDYVLREMTAPEGGFYSTTDADSEGEEGKFFVWSKDQLQALLGDDAQIAIEYWGVTARGNFEGHNILYVPNEDTVIAQRLGLTEVELSQKLNTIRDKLYAARAQRVAPGLDDKLLTAWNGMMLASLAEAARVLERKDYLEGALRNGEFLLRALRSPDGTLYRTHKDGISKLNGYLEDYANAIDGLLELYQATFAERWFVAARQLADLVLQRFPAPDGGFFDTADNHEQLIVRPRNVQDNATPSGNTLMAKQLLRLAAYTGDARYEDAARGTLRLLTEALRQYPQAFGEALNAVDMLVAGLAEVAVVGDPADAQTQALLDVVRKPFRPNLIAALTKTAVEGETTIPLLNYRTQRGGVPTVYVCRHFMCKMPVTSPAEVENLL
;
A
#
# COMPACT_ATOMS: atom_id res chain seq x y z
N MET A 1 -32.59 15.36 -5.81
CA MET A 1 -31.93 14.70 -6.95
C MET A 1 -30.54 14.36 -6.45
N ASN A 2 -30.18 13.08 -6.49
CA ASN A 2 -28.94 12.57 -5.91
C ASN A 2 -27.73 13.24 -6.58
N ARG A 3 -26.85 13.85 -5.76
CA ARG A 3 -25.76 14.70 -6.25
C ARG A 3 -24.55 13.91 -6.72
N LEU A 4 -24.44 12.63 -6.34
CA LEU A 4 -23.30 11.78 -6.68
C LEU A 4 -23.17 11.53 -8.19
N GLN A 5 -24.20 11.81 -8.99
CA GLN A 5 -24.13 11.75 -10.45
C GLN A 5 -23.09 12.70 -11.07
N HIS A 6 -22.65 13.72 -10.32
CA HIS A 6 -21.64 14.70 -10.75
C HIS A 6 -20.23 14.36 -10.28
N GLU A 7 -20.06 13.31 -9.48
CA GLU A 7 -18.76 12.89 -8.98
C GLU A 7 -17.98 12.05 -9.99
N THR A 8 -16.66 12.11 -9.91
CA THR A 8 -15.75 11.27 -10.71
C THR A 8 -15.51 9.90 -10.07
N SER A 9 -15.53 9.79 -8.74
CA SER A 9 -15.25 8.55 -8.02
C SER A 9 -16.18 7.41 -8.51
N PRO A 10 -15.63 6.27 -8.97
CA PRO A 10 -16.43 5.11 -9.33
C PRO A 10 -17.34 4.64 -8.19
N TYR A 11 -16.84 4.64 -6.95
CA TYR A 11 -17.62 4.28 -5.77
C TYR A 11 -18.83 5.21 -5.55
N LEU A 12 -18.63 6.53 -5.63
CA LEU A 12 -19.75 7.47 -5.45
C LEU A 12 -20.78 7.33 -6.57
N ARG A 13 -20.33 7.15 -7.82
CA ARG A 13 -21.23 6.97 -8.98
C ARG A 13 -22.04 5.69 -8.91
N GLN A 14 -21.53 4.61 -8.32
CA GLN A 14 -22.29 3.38 -8.07
C GLN A 14 -23.57 3.65 -7.25
N HIS A 15 -23.57 4.68 -6.40
CA HIS A 15 -24.72 5.05 -5.57
C HIS A 15 -25.57 6.20 -6.12
N ALA A 16 -25.28 6.69 -7.33
CA ALA A 16 -25.97 7.85 -7.90
C ALA A 16 -27.44 7.57 -8.25
N ALA A 17 -27.80 6.31 -8.47
CA ALA A 17 -29.17 5.88 -8.79
C ALA A 17 -29.99 5.48 -7.54
N ASN A 18 -29.38 5.45 -6.35
CA ASN A 18 -30.07 5.05 -5.14
C ASN A 18 -31.18 6.06 -4.78
N PRO A 19 -32.30 5.60 -4.19
CA PRO A 19 -33.40 6.46 -3.74
C PRO A 19 -33.01 7.43 -2.60
N VAL A 20 -31.89 7.18 -1.92
CA VAL A 20 -31.32 8.10 -0.92
C VAL A 20 -30.79 9.38 -1.59
N ASP A 21 -31.14 10.55 -1.05
CA ASP A 21 -30.66 11.88 -1.49
C ASP A 21 -29.23 12.12 -0.97
N TRP A 22 -28.28 11.42 -1.58
CA TRP A 22 -26.87 11.50 -1.19
C TRP A 22 -26.23 12.84 -1.59
N TYR A 23 -25.39 13.33 -0.68
CA TYR A 23 -24.42 14.39 -0.89
C TYR A 23 -23.00 13.81 -0.90
N PRO A 24 -22.09 14.32 -1.76
CA PRO A 24 -20.67 14.19 -1.48
C PRO A 24 -20.31 14.98 -0.22
N TRP A 25 -19.15 14.67 0.38
CA TRP A 25 -18.64 15.47 1.49
C TRP A 25 -18.37 16.92 1.04
N GLY A 26 -19.02 17.89 1.66
CA GLY A 26 -18.76 19.30 1.38
C GLY A 26 -19.78 20.25 2.00
N ALA A 27 -19.47 21.55 1.93
CA ALA A 27 -20.18 22.62 2.64
C ALA A 27 -21.70 22.65 2.41
N GLU A 28 -22.20 22.22 1.25
CA GLU A 28 -23.64 22.18 0.95
C GLU A 28 -24.41 21.28 1.93
N ALA A 29 -23.88 20.09 2.24
CA ALA A 29 -24.51 19.15 3.15
C ALA A 29 -24.55 19.68 4.59
N PHE A 30 -23.43 20.25 5.06
CA PHE A 30 -23.32 20.87 6.37
C PHE A 30 -24.25 22.08 6.52
N ALA A 31 -24.30 22.96 5.51
CA ALA A 31 -25.18 24.12 5.53
C ALA A 31 -26.66 23.71 5.58
N ARG A 32 -27.06 22.69 4.82
CA ARG A 32 -28.42 22.14 4.87
C ARG A 32 -28.74 21.52 6.23
N ALA A 33 -27.85 20.69 6.77
CA ALA A 33 -28.02 20.06 8.08
C ALA A 33 -28.20 21.11 9.19
N ALA A 34 -27.43 22.20 9.14
CA ALA A 34 -27.54 23.31 10.08
C ALA A 34 -28.87 24.07 9.91
N ALA A 35 -29.25 24.39 8.68
CA ALA A 35 -30.49 25.13 8.38
C ALA A 35 -31.76 24.35 8.76
N GLU A 36 -31.76 23.04 8.55
CA GLU A 36 -32.89 22.15 8.87
C GLU A 36 -32.82 21.60 10.30
N ASN A 37 -31.74 21.86 11.05
CA ASN A 37 -31.42 21.24 12.34
C ASN A 37 -31.56 19.70 12.32
N LYS A 38 -30.99 19.07 11.28
CA LYS A 38 -30.98 17.61 11.11
C LYS A 38 -29.58 17.05 11.38
N PRO A 39 -29.47 15.86 12.00
CA PRO A 39 -28.20 15.15 12.07
C PRO A 39 -27.71 14.77 10.66
N LEU A 40 -26.40 14.66 10.52
CA LEU A 40 -25.76 14.09 9.33
C LEU A 40 -25.67 12.58 9.49
N LEU A 41 -25.94 11.84 8.41
CA LEU A 41 -25.63 10.41 8.30
C LEU A 41 -24.48 10.27 7.30
N LEU A 42 -23.29 9.96 7.80
CA LEU A 42 -22.09 9.73 7.02
C LEU A 42 -21.95 8.23 6.73
N SER A 43 -21.83 7.86 5.45
CA SER A 43 -21.48 6.52 5.01
C SER A 43 -20.17 6.54 4.22
N VAL A 44 -19.16 5.82 4.70
CA VAL A 44 -17.81 5.75 4.10
C VAL A 44 -17.52 4.33 3.60
N GLY A 45 -16.94 4.22 2.40
CA GLY A 45 -16.50 2.95 1.80
C GLY A 45 -15.65 3.18 0.54
N TYR A 46 -15.50 2.15 -0.29
CA TYR A 46 -14.73 2.17 -1.54
C TYR A 46 -15.32 1.13 -2.51
N SER A 47 -14.95 1.24 -3.79
CA SER A 47 -15.60 0.55 -4.91
C SER A 47 -15.53 -0.97 -4.86
N ALA A 48 -14.40 -1.53 -4.41
CA ALA A 48 -14.16 -2.98 -4.35
C ALA A 48 -14.66 -3.65 -3.03
N CYS A 49 -15.31 -2.87 -2.16
CA CYS A 49 -15.75 -3.34 -0.85
C CYS A 49 -17.05 -4.16 -0.94
N HIS A 50 -16.95 -5.50 -0.88
CA HIS A 50 -18.11 -6.40 -0.89
C HIS A 50 -19.19 -6.02 0.14
N TRP A 51 -18.82 -5.84 1.42
CA TRP A 51 -19.79 -5.48 2.46
C TRP A 51 -20.44 -4.11 2.25
N CYS A 52 -19.79 -3.21 1.51
CA CYS A 52 -20.35 -1.92 1.14
C CYS A 52 -21.46 -2.09 0.09
N HIS A 53 -21.29 -3.01 -0.87
CA HIS A 53 -22.35 -3.40 -1.82
C HIS A 53 -23.49 -4.13 -1.11
N VAL A 54 -23.20 -5.06 -0.20
CA VAL A 54 -24.23 -5.75 0.60
C VAL A 54 -25.08 -4.74 1.37
N MET A 55 -24.46 -3.79 2.07
CA MET A 55 -25.20 -2.72 2.77
C MET A 55 -26.04 -1.87 1.81
N ALA A 56 -25.51 -1.58 0.62
CA ALA A 56 -26.23 -0.78 -0.36
C ALA A 56 -27.49 -1.49 -0.88
N HIS A 57 -27.37 -2.75 -1.30
CA HIS A 57 -28.49 -3.56 -1.76
C HIS A 57 -29.52 -3.82 -0.66
N GLU A 58 -29.06 -4.12 0.57
CA GLU A 58 -29.96 -4.44 1.66
C GLU A 58 -30.68 -3.21 2.26
N SER A 59 -30.08 -2.02 2.17
CA SER A 59 -30.57 -0.82 2.87
C SER A 59 -30.73 0.42 1.98
N PHE A 60 -29.70 0.82 1.23
CA PHE A 60 -29.72 2.11 0.50
C PHE A 60 -30.57 2.07 -0.78
N GLU A 61 -30.88 0.89 -1.29
CA GLU A 61 -31.77 0.66 -2.43
C GLU A 61 -33.23 0.38 -2.02
N ASP A 62 -33.49 0.14 -0.73
CA ASP A 62 -34.83 -0.07 -0.19
C ASP A 62 -35.57 1.28 -0.04
N ASP A 63 -36.63 1.49 -0.81
CA ASP A 63 -37.39 2.76 -0.86
C ASP A 63 -37.87 3.22 0.52
N ASP A 64 -38.35 2.29 1.36
CA ASP A 64 -38.82 2.60 2.71
C ASP A 64 -37.67 3.08 3.61
N THR A 65 -36.53 2.40 3.56
CA THR A 65 -35.33 2.80 4.30
C THR A 65 -34.83 4.17 3.82
N ALA A 66 -34.78 4.37 2.52
CA ALA A 66 -34.34 5.62 1.92
C ALA A 66 -35.26 6.80 2.28
N ALA A 67 -36.58 6.59 2.33
CA ALA A 67 -37.52 7.59 2.81
C ALA A 67 -37.22 8.03 4.25
N LEU A 68 -36.99 7.07 5.17
CA LEU A 68 -36.61 7.39 6.55
C LEU A 68 -35.29 8.17 6.62
N MET A 69 -34.29 7.76 5.83
CA MET A 69 -33.00 8.45 5.76
C MET A 69 -33.17 9.89 5.27
N ASN A 70 -33.91 10.11 4.19
CA ASN A 70 -34.11 11.42 3.56
C ASN A 70 -34.95 12.37 4.43
N ASP A 71 -35.93 11.84 5.16
CA ASP A 71 -36.78 12.63 6.04
C ASP A 71 -36.06 13.10 7.30
N TRP A 72 -35.21 12.24 7.87
CA TRP A 72 -34.65 12.46 9.21
C TRP A 72 -33.20 12.96 9.20
N TYR A 73 -32.44 12.71 8.13
CA TYR A 73 -31.02 12.99 8.04
C TYR A 73 -30.66 13.77 6.78
N VAL A 74 -29.49 14.41 6.82
CA VAL A 74 -28.78 14.80 5.59
C VAL A 74 -27.71 13.74 5.34
N ASN A 75 -27.85 13.02 4.23
CA ASN A 75 -27.08 11.81 3.94
C ASN A 75 -25.81 12.16 3.14
N ILE A 76 -24.64 11.83 3.68
CA ILE A 76 -23.33 12.05 3.04
C ILE A 76 -22.68 10.71 2.70
N LYS A 77 -22.21 10.58 1.46
CA LYS A 77 -21.46 9.42 0.98
C LYS A 77 -20.00 9.83 0.69
N VAL A 78 -19.05 9.02 1.15
CA VAL A 78 -17.61 9.31 1.00
C VAL A 78 -16.85 8.10 0.49
N ASP A 79 -16.05 8.32 -0.55
CA ASP A 79 -15.01 7.39 -0.99
C ASP A 79 -13.76 7.61 -0.11
N ARG A 80 -13.39 6.60 0.69
CA ARG A 80 -12.22 6.67 1.58
C ARG A 80 -10.91 6.84 0.82
N GLU A 81 -10.85 6.39 -0.43
CA GLU A 81 -9.64 6.47 -1.23
C GLU A 81 -9.39 7.89 -1.75
N GLU A 82 -10.48 8.65 -1.99
CA GLU A 82 -10.43 10.09 -2.28
C GLU A 82 -10.28 10.95 -1.00
N ARG A 83 -10.88 10.53 0.13
CA ARG A 83 -10.91 11.28 1.41
C ARG A 83 -10.44 10.44 2.61
N PRO A 84 -9.16 10.02 2.66
CA PRO A 84 -8.61 9.28 3.79
C PRO A 84 -8.63 10.08 5.09
N ASP A 85 -8.60 11.42 5.03
CA ASP A 85 -8.75 12.29 6.19
C ASP A 85 -10.10 12.15 6.90
N VAL A 86 -11.18 12.10 6.12
CA VAL A 86 -12.53 11.88 6.65
C VAL A 86 -12.64 10.45 7.20
N ASP A 87 -12.17 9.47 6.44
CA ASP A 87 -12.16 8.06 6.85
C ASP A 87 -11.45 7.85 8.19
N ASP A 88 -10.22 8.35 8.33
CA ASP A 88 -9.41 8.14 9.53
C ASP A 88 -10.03 8.76 10.78
N ILE A 89 -10.54 10.00 10.69
CA ILE A 89 -11.17 10.69 11.82
C ILE A 89 -12.38 9.89 12.32
N TYR A 90 -13.26 9.49 11.41
CA TYR A 90 -14.51 8.84 11.80
C TYR A 90 -14.32 7.36 12.12
N MET A 91 -13.31 6.69 11.55
CA MET A 91 -12.92 5.34 11.94
C MET A 91 -12.40 5.31 13.38
N GLN A 92 -11.55 6.27 13.76
CA GLN A 92 -11.11 6.40 15.15
C GLN A 92 -12.29 6.67 16.09
N ALA A 93 -13.26 7.48 15.65
CA ALA A 93 -14.48 7.74 16.41
C ALA A 93 -15.30 6.46 16.63
N VAL A 94 -15.50 5.65 15.58
CA VAL A 94 -16.22 4.36 15.65
C VAL A 94 -15.49 3.35 16.53
N GLN A 95 -14.16 3.26 16.41
CA GLN A 95 -13.34 2.39 17.26
C GLN A 95 -13.41 2.80 18.73
N ALA A 96 -13.38 4.11 19.03
CA ALA A 96 -13.53 4.61 20.38
C ALA A 96 -14.91 4.32 20.99
N MET A 97 -15.97 4.30 20.18
CA MET A 97 -17.33 3.98 20.63
C MET A 97 -17.59 2.47 20.79
N SER A 98 -17.12 1.65 19.84
CA SER A 98 -17.51 0.24 19.70
C SER A 98 -16.41 -0.76 20.02
N GLY A 99 -15.16 -0.32 20.14
CA GLY A 99 -13.98 -1.17 20.34
C GLY A 99 -13.47 -1.86 19.08
N HIS A 100 -14.17 -1.73 17.95
CA HIS A 100 -13.76 -2.28 16.65
C HIS A 100 -14.09 -1.31 15.51
N GLY A 101 -13.59 -1.58 14.31
CA GLY A 101 -13.82 -0.75 13.13
C GLY A 101 -13.80 -1.56 11.85
N GLY A 102 -14.18 -0.94 10.74
CA GLY A 102 -14.23 -1.59 9.42
C GLY A 102 -15.19 -0.89 8.47
N TRP A 103 -15.18 -1.35 7.23
CA TRP A 103 -16.07 -0.84 6.18
C TRP A 103 -17.16 -1.87 5.83
N PRO A 104 -18.38 -1.44 5.46
CA PRO A 104 -18.85 -0.07 5.37
C PRO A 104 -18.89 0.61 6.75
N MET A 105 -18.59 1.90 6.79
CA MET A 105 -18.65 2.68 8.04
C MET A 105 -19.86 3.61 7.99
N THR A 106 -20.67 3.59 9.05
CA THR A 106 -21.89 4.42 9.18
C THR A 106 -21.82 5.22 10.47
N VAL A 107 -21.80 6.55 10.36
CA VAL A 107 -21.59 7.46 11.49
C VAL A 107 -22.62 8.57 11.48
N PHE A 108 -23.15 8.89 12.66
CA PHE A 108 -24.12 9.95 12.88
C PHE A 108 -23.44 11.16 13.52
N LEU A 109 -23.55 12.30 12.85
CA LEU A 109 -22.86 13.52 13.22
C LEU A 109 -23.86 14.63 13.56
N LEU A 110 -23.44 15.53 14.44
CA LEU A 110 -24.07 16.82 14.60
C LEU A 110 -23.92 17.65 13.31
N PRO A 111 -24.75 18.70 13.09
CA PRO A 111 -24.63 19.57 11.92
C PRO A 111 -23.26 20.24 11.74
N ASP A 112 -22.42 20.28 12.78
CA ASP A 112 -21.05 20.79 12.77
C ASP A 112 -19.98 19.71 12.50
N GLY A 113 -20.40 18.47 12.22
CA GLY A 113 -19.54 17.33 11.91
C GLY A 113 -19.09 16.51 13.12
N ARG A 114 -19.34 16.93 14.37
CA ARG A 114 -18.90 16.13 15.52
C ARG A 114 -19.66 14.80 15.61
N PRO A 115 -18.97 13.65 15.69
CA PRO A 115 -19.61 12.34 15.75
C PRO A 115 -20.20 12.09 17.14
N PHE A 116 -21.37 11.46 17.19
CA PHE A 116 -22.01 11.10 18.48
C PHE A 116 -22.52 9.66 18.54
N TYR A 117 -22.64 8.98 17.41
CA TYR A 117 -22.93 7.55 17.33
C TYR A 117 -22.37 6.97 16.03
N GLY A 118 -22.03 5.68 15.99
CA GLY A 118 -21.57 5.05 14.77
C GLY A 118 -21.28 3.56 14.92
N GLY A 119 -21.05 2.92 13.79
CA GLY A 119 -20.70 1.52 13.68
C GLY A 119 -20.31 1.16 12.26
N THR A 120 -20.19 -0.13 11.99
CA THR A 120 -19.81 -0.63 10.67
C THR A 120 -21.07 -0.97 9.86
N TYR A 121 -21.38 -2.25 9.77
CA TYR A 121 -22.50 -2.80 9.03
C TYR A 121 -23.73 -2.97 9.92
N TYR A 122 -24.90 -2.60 9.41
CA TYR A 122 -26.19 -2.80 10.07
C TYR A 122 -27.14 -3.60 9.15
N PRO A 123 -27.71 -4.71 9.61
CA PRO A 123 -28.53 -5.57 8.75
C PRO A 123 -29.90 -4.98 8.44
N ARG A 124 -30.50 -5.41 7.32
CA ARG A 124 -31.88 -5.04 6.98
C ARG A 124 -32.88 -5.42 8.07
N GLU A 125 -32.73 -6.63 8.61
CA GLU A 125 -33.57 -7.20 9.66
C GLU A 125 -32.72 -7.55 10.90
N PRO A 126 -33.29 -7.54 12.11
CA PRO A 126 -32.53 -7.87 13.31
C PRO A 126 -31.97 -9.30 13.23
N ARG A 127 -30.65 -9.43 13.32
CA ARG A 127 -29.97 -10.74 13.26
C ARG A 127 -28.70 -10.75 14.09
N TYR A 128 -28.36 -11.91 14.65
CA TYR A 128 -27.17 -12.12 15.46
C TYR A 128 -27.01 -11.13 16.63
N GLY A 129 -28.13 -10.70 17.24
CA GLY A 129 -28.12 -9.71 18.32
C GLY A 129 -27.91 -8.26 17.86
N MET A 130 -27.77 -8.01 16.55
CA MET A 130 -27.70 -6.67 16.00
C MET A 130 -29.10 -6.15 15.66
N PRO A 131 -29.42 -4.88 16.00
CA PRO A 131 -30.64 -4.23 15.55
C PRO A 131 -30.61 -4.05 14.03
N SER A 132 -31.79 -3.95 13.43
CA SER A 132 -31.90 -3.56 12.02
C SER A 132 -31.45 -2.11 11.79
N PHE A 133 -31.07 -1.79 10.57
CA PHE A 133 -30.72 -0.42 10.21
C PHE A 133 -31.87 0.57 10.46
N LYS A 134 -33.13 0.18 10.17
CA LYS A 134 -34.32 0.99 10.48
C LYS A 134 -34.46 1.28 11.99
N GLN A 135 -34.16 0.30 12.84
CA GLN A 135 -34.17 0.48 14.30
C GLN A 135 -33.05 1.43 14.77
N ILE A 136 -31.86 1.34 14.16
CA ILE A 136 -30.75 2.28 14.45
C ILE A 136 -31.15 3.70 14.07
N LEU A 137 -31.69 3.92 12.86
CA LEU A 137 -32.17 5.23 12.41
C LEU A 137 -33.22 5.80 13.40
N ALA A 138 -34.23 5.00 13.78
CA ALA A 138 -35.25 5.46 14.72
C ALA A 138 -34.67 5.81 16.12
N GLY A 139 -33.76 4.99 16.65
CA GLY A 139 -33.15 5.22 17.96
C GLY A 139 -32.25 6.46 17.99
N VAL A 140 -31.49 6.69 16.93
CA VAL A 140 -30.59 7.86 16.82
C VAL A 140 -31.39 9.16 16.72
N ILE A 141 -32.44 9.21 15.86
CA ILE A 141 -33.22 10.44 15.72
C ILE A 141 -34.03 10.77 16.97
N ASP A 142 -34.50 9.75 17.70
CA ASP A 142 -35.14 9.94 19.01
C ASP A 142 -34.18 10.59 20.02
N ALA A 143 -32.96 10.05 20.15
CA ALA A 143 -31.94 10.60 21.02
C ALA A 143 -31.59 12.06 20.63
N TYR A 144 -31.42 12.33 19.34
CA TYR A 144 -31.11 13.66 18.83
C TYR A 144 -32.21 14.70 19.14
N ARG A 145 -33.48 14.31 19.06
CA ARG A 145 -34.63 15.21 19.29
C ARG A 145 -34.98 15.40 20.76
N HIS A 146 -34.95 14.32 21.55
CA HIS A 146 -35.47 14.31 22.92
C HIS A 146 -34.39 14.32 24.00
N ARG A 147 -33.14 13.98 23.66
CA ARG A 147 -31.99 13.91 24.60
C ARG A 147 -30.80 14.73 24.08
N ARG A 148 -31.08 15.92 23.54
CA ARG A 148 -30.11 16.74 22.82
C ARG A 148 -28.85 17.07 23.64
N ASP A 149 -29.02 17.43 24.91
CA ASP A 149 -27.90 17.76 25.80
C ASP A 149 -26.96 16.57 26.02
N GLU A 150 -27.47 15.33 26.04
CA GLU A 150 -26.65 14.12 26.17
C GLU A 150 -25.85 13.88 24.89
N VAL A 151 -26.49 14.07 23.74
CA VAL A 151 -25.85 13.94 22.42
C VAL A 151 -24.71 14.97 22.26
N ASP A 152 -24.96 16.24 22.58
CA ASP A 152 -23.93 17.29 22.46
C ASP A 152 -22.75 17.05 23.40
N LYS A 153 -22.99 16.54 24.62
CA LYS A 153 -21.94 16.15 25.58
C LYS A 153 -21.13 14.94 25.08
N ALA A 154 -21.79 13.92 24.56
CA ALA A 154 -21.13 12.74 23.99
C ALA A 154 -20.23 13.15 22.80
N ALA A 155 -20.76 13.99 21.90
CA ALA A 155 -20.02 14.50 20.75
C ALA A 155 -18.79 15.33 21.16
N ALA A 156 -18.94 16.20 22.15
CA ALA A 156 -17.82 17.00 22.69
C ALA A 156 -16.75 16.11 23.34
N ALA A 157 -17.15 15.18 24.22
CA ALA A 157 -16.24 14.29 24.92
C ALA A 157 -15.43 13.42 23.94
N LEU A 158 -16.08 12.90 22.90
CA LEU A 158 -15.43 12.10 21.87
C LEU A 158 -14.46 12.94 21.01
N THR A 159 -14.89 14.11 20.56
CA THR A 159 -14.03 15.03 19.78
C THR A 159 -12.78 15.42 20.57
N ASP A 160 -12.93 15.66 21.88
CA ASP A 160 -11.78 15.96 22.75
C ASP A 160 -10.87 14.75 22.97
N SER A 161 -11.39 13.52 22.96
CA SER A 161 -10.57 12.30 23.00
C SER A 161 -9.71 12.17 21.74
N LEU A 162 -10.32 12.34 20.57
CA LEU A 162 -9.61 12.29 19.28
C LEU A 162 -8.48 13.32 19.18
N ARG A 163 -8.58 14.45 19.87
CA ARG A 163 -7.50 15.44 19.97
C ARG A 163 -6.37 15.04 20.92
N ARG A 164 -6.66 14.25 21.96
CA ARG A 164 -5.70 13.87 23.00
C ARG A 164 -4.92 12.60 22.69
N ASP A 165 -5.48 11.67 21.91
CA ASP A 165 -4.88 10.35 21.67
C ASP A 165 -3.48 10.40 21.01
N PHE A 166 -3.12 11.52 20.38
CA PHE A 166 -1.77 11.73 19.80
C PHE A 166 -0.71 12.23 20.79
N LEU A 167 -1.09 12.77 21.95
CA LEU A 167 -0.19 13.53 22.84
C LEU A 167 0.68 12.65 23.77
N ASN A 168 0.51 11.32 23.78
CA ASN A 168 1.12 10.43 24.78
C ASN A 168 2.04 9.32 24.23
N ILE A 169 2.48 9.40 22.96
CA ILE A 169 3.28 8.32 22.32
C ILE A 169 4.82 8.58 22.40
N GLY A 170 5.24 9.69 23.01
CA GLY A 170 6.64 10.12 23.01
C GLY A 170 7.61 9.26 23.83
N GLY A 171 8.84 9.08 23.32
CA GLY A 171 9.98 8.59 24.08
C GLY A 171 11.25 9.41 23.82
N GLU A 172 12.40 8.95 24.33
CA GLU A 172 13.70 9.55 24.05
C GLU A 172 14.30 9.05 22.73
N ILE A 173 15.07 9.90 22.04
CA ILE A 173 15.80 9.52 20.80
C ILE A 173 16.82 8.42 21.08
N SER A 174 17.44 8.44 22.26
CA SER A 174 18.40 7.43 22.74
C SER A 174 17.86 6.00 22.72
N ALA A 175 16.53 5.86 22.80
CA ALA A 175 15.84 4.57 22.78
C ALA A 175 15.60 4.02 21.36
N LEU A 176 15.86 4.81 20.31
CA LEU A 176 15.88 4.35 18.91
C LEU A 176 17.24 3.71 18.60
N ASN A 177 17.40 2.44 18.97
CA ASN A 177 18.68 1.73 18.92
C ASN A 177 18.51 0.27 18.48
N ALA A 178 19.62 -0.47 18.39
CA ALA A 178 19.60 -1.86 17.93
C ALA A 178 18.79 -2.79 18.86
N GLU A 179 18.79 -2.54 20.17
CA GLU A 179 18.04 -3.33 21.15
C GLU A 179 16.52 -3.21 20.93
N LEU A 180 16.03 -2.01 20.58
CA LEU A 180 14.64 -1.81 20.18
C LEU A 180 14.28 -2.68 18.98
N LEU A 181 15.12 -2.69 17.93
CA LEU A 181 14.89 -3.50 16.73
C LEU A 181 14.91 -5.00 17.04
N ASP A 182 15.84 -5.46 17.87
CA ASP A 182 15.94 -6.87 18.26
C ASP A 182 14.72 -7.31 19.10
N THR A 183 14.25 -6.46 20.00
CA THR A 183 13.04 -6.68 20.80
C THR A 183 11.79 -6.71 19.92
N ALA A 184 11.67 -5.76 18.99
CA ALA A 184 10.57 -5.70 18.04
C ALA A 184 10.52 -6.96 17.16
N PHE A 185 11.67 -7.41 16.63
CA PHE A 185 11.76 -8.65 15.88
C PHE A 185 11.33 -9.86 16.72
N ALA A 186 11.77 -9.97 17.98
CA ALA A 186 11.39 -11.08 18.84
C ALA A 186 9.88 -11.17 19.06
N LYS A 187 9.19 -10.03 19.22
CA LYS A 187 7.73 -9.96 19.34
C LYS A 187 7.02 -10.33 18.04
N ILE A 188 7.46 -9.80 16.90
CA ILE A 188 6.91 -10.16 15.58
C ILE A 188 7.07 -11.67 15.33
N ALA A 189 8.25 -12.21 15.61
CA ALA A 189 8.57 -13.62 15.45
C ALA A 189 7.81 -14.56 16.41
N ALA A 190 7.25 -14.05 17.52
CA ALA A 190 6.41 -14.81 18.43
C ALA A 190 4.99 -15.02 17.89
N ASN A 191 4.52 -14.14 17.01
CA ASN A 191 3.20 -14.21 16.36
C ASN A 191 3.23 -14.91 14.98
N PHE A 192 4.40 -15.40 14.55
CA PHE A 192 4.57 -16.14 13.31
C PHE A 192 3.83 -17.49 13.35
N ASP A 193 3.13 -17.82 12.28
CA ASP A 193 2.51 -19.14 12.07
C ASP A 193 3.50 -20.08 11.37
N PRO A 194 4.10 -21.06 12.07
CA PRO A 194 5.10 -21.96 11.48
C PRO A 194 4.49 -23.03 10.56
N MET A 195 3.17 -23.21 10.53
CA MET A 195 2.50 -24.21 9.71
C MET A 195 2.12 -23.65 8.33
N HIS A 196 1.58 -22.43 8.34
CA HIS A 196 1.02 -21.80 7.15
C HIS A 196 1.70 -20.48 6.77
N GLY A 197 2.69 -20.01 7.52
CA GLY A 197 3.32 -18.71 7.29
C GLY A 197 2.38 -17.54 7.59
N GLY A 198 2.94 -16.33 7.56
CA GLY A 198 2.25 -15.12 7.99
C GLY A 198 2.22 -14.97 9.50
N PHE A 199 1.39 -14.03 9.94
CA PHE A 199 1.26 -13.67 11.35
C PHE A 199 -0.20 -13.79 11.79
N GLY A 200 -0.43 -14.40 12.94
CA GLY A 200 -1.77 -14.62 13.48
C GLY A 200 -2.60 -15.68 12.74
N GLY A 201 -3.92 -15.67 12.98
CA GLY A 201 -4.89 -16.64 12.46
C GLY A 201 -5.67 -16.13 11.24
N ALA A 202 -6.93 -16.56 11.14
CA ALA A 202 -7.89 -16.13 10.12
C ALA A 202 -8.72 -14.92 10.61
N PRO A 203 -9.05 -13.93 9.74
CA PRO A 203 -8.53 -13.75 8.38
C PRO A 203 -7.04 -13.36 8.38
N LYS A 204 -6.32 -13.70 7.31
CA LYS A 204 -4.86 -13.54 7.21
C LYS A 204 -4.48 -12.52 6.13
N PHE A 205 -3.71 -11.51 6.52
CA PHE A 205 -3.22 -10.43 5.66
C PHE A 205 -1.72 -10.58 5.35
N PRO A 206 -1.24 -10.16 4.17
CA PRO A 206 0.18 -10.33 3.78
C PRO A 206 1.21 -9.57 4.65
N GLN A 207 0.84 -8.43 5.23
CA GLN A 207 1.70 -7.59 6.08
C GLN A 207 3.11 -7.32 5.51
N PRO A 208 3.24 -6.77 4.29
CA PRO A 208 4.52 -6.63 3.60
C PRO A 208 5.53 -5.74 4.33
N MET A 209 5.09 -4.71 5.05
CA MET A 209 5.97 -3.85 5.87
C MET A 209 6.69 -4.63 6.98
N ASN A 210 5.99 -5.58 7.62
CA ASN A 210 6.57 -6.45 8.63
C ASN A 210 7.52 -7.47 8.00
N LEU A 211 7.19 -8.00 6.82
CA LEU A 211 8.08 -8.90 6.07
C LEU A 211 9.37 -8.18 5.65
N GLU A 212 9.27 -6.95 5.17
CA GLU A 212 10.43 -6.11 4.86
C GLU A 212 11.30 -5.92 6.10
N PHE A 213 10.71 -5.56 7.24
CA PHE A 213 11.46 -5.43 8.49
C PHE A 213 12.17 -6.73 8.90
N VAL A 214 11.52 -7.88 8.70
CA VAL A 214 12.13 -9.19 8.96
C VAL A 214 13.31 -9.47 8.02
N LEU A 215 13.21 -9.12 6.74
CA LEU A 215 14.34 -9.23 5.79
C LEU A 215 15.51 -8.28 6.16
N ARG A 216 15.20 -7.06 6.60
CA ARG A 216 16.20 -6.10 7.10
C ARG A 216 16.87 -6.59 8.38
N SER A 217 16.10 -7.20 9.30
CA SER A 217 16.63 -7.85 10.50
C SER A 217 17.63 -8.95 10.14
N TYR A 218 17.34 -9.78 9.12
CA TYR A 218 18.31 -10.73 8.58
C TYR A 218 19.55 -10.04 8.00
N ALA A 219 19.40 -8.97 7.21
CA ALA A 219 20.53 -8.25 6.64
C ALA A 219 21.46 -7.67 7.72
N ARG A 220 20.89 -7.15 8.82
CA ARG A 220 21.62 -6.56 9.95
C ARG A 220 22.28 -7.60 10.86
N THR A 221 21.56 -8.67 11.21
CA THR A 221 21.99 -9.61 12.26
C THR A 221 22.50 -10.95 11.75
N ARG A 222 22.21 -11.28 10.49
CA ARG A 222 22.40 -12.61 9.89
C ARG A 222 21.68 -13.74 10.63
N ASN A 223 20.64 -13.43 11.41
CA ASN A 223 19.83 -14.42 12.11
C ASN A 223 19.04 -15.29 11.11
N PRO A 224 19.32 -16.61 11.01
CA PRO A 224 18.64 -17.47 10.05
C PRO A 224 17.13 -17.60 10.30
N ARG A 225 16.67 -17.44 11.55
CA ARG A 225 15.23 -17.47 11.87
C ARG A 225 14.47 -16.32 11.21
N ALA A 226 15.08 -15.14 11.09
CA ALA A 226 14.45 -14.01 10.42
C ALA A 226 14.22 -14.34 8.94
N LEU A 227 15.24 -14.89 8.26
CA LEU A 227 15.11 -15.30 6.87
C LEU A 227 14.05 -16.40 6.72
N ASP A 228 14.07 -17.43 7.57
CA ASP A 228 13.08 -18.52 7.54
C ASP A 228 11.63 -18.02 7.64
N ILE A 229 11.34 -17.12 8.59
CA ILE A 229 10.01 -16.52 8.76
C ILE A 229 9.54 -15.82 7.48
N ALA A 230 10.40 -14.98 6.89
CA ALA A 230 10.05 -14.24 5.68
C ALA A 230 9.85 -15.20 4.49
N LEU A 231 10.80 -16.11 4.26
CA LEU A 231 10.75 -17.03 3.12
C LEU A 231 9.59 -18.01 3.23
N HIS A 232 9.32 -18.57 4.41
CA HIS A 232 8.19 -19.47 4.62
C HIS A 232 6.85 -18.77 4.36
N THR A 233 6.71 -17.52 4.82
CA THR A 233 5.51 -16.71 4.56
C THR A 233 5.34 -16.44 3.07
N LEU A 234 6.39 -15.99 2.39
CA LEU A 234 6.36 -15.72 0.94
C LEU A 234 6.09 -16.99 0.12
N ASP A 235 6.67 -18.13 0.49
CA ASP A 235 6.44 -19.42 -0.17
C ASP A 235 4.97 -19.85 0.00
N LYS A 236 4.38 -19.69 1.20
CA LYS A 236 2.98 -20.06 1.47
C LYS A 236 1.98 -19.16 0.75
N MET A 237 2.20 -17.84 0.75
CA MET A 237 1.34 -16.91 0.04
C MET A 237 1.35 -17.15 -1.48
N ALA A 238 2.52 -17.27 -2.10
CA ALA A 238 2.65 -17.48 -3.55
C ALA A 238 2.09 -18.83 -4.03
N ARG A 239 2.04 -19.84 -3.14
CA ARG A 239 1.41 -21.13 -3.42
C ARG A 239 -0.08 -21.16 -3.07
N GLY A 240 -0.58 -20.18 -2.33
CA GLY A 240 -1.97 -20.08 -1.93
C GLY A 240 -2.88 -19.62 -3.08
N GLY A 241 -4.19 -19.67 -2.84
CA GLY A 241 -5.19 -19.05 -3.71
C GLY A 241 -5.24 -17.53 -3.59
N ILE A 242 -4.58 -16.94 -2.58
CA ILE A 242 -4.36 -15.48 -2.50
C ILE A 242 -3.50 -14.94 -3.66
N TYR A 243 -2.66 -15.77 -4.25
CA TYR A 243 -1.92 -15.44 -5.46
C TYR A 243 -2.67 -15.98 -6.69
N ASP A 244 -2.92 -15.13 -7.69
CA ASP A 244 -3.57 -15.56 -8.92
C ASP A 244 -2.60 -16.41 -9.75
N GLN A 245 -2.77 -17.73 -9.65
CA GLN A 245 -1.91 -18.74 -10.25
C GLN A 245 -1.84 -18.72 -11.80
N LEU A 246 -2.73 -17.96 -12.46
CA LEU A 246 -2.78 -17.82 -13.91
C LEU A 246 -2.35 -16.42 -14.39
N GLY A 247 -2.88 -15.38 -13.77
CA GLY A 247 -2.66 -13.99 -14.20
C GLY A 247 -1.55 -13.27 -13.45
N GLY A 248 -1.07 -13.81 -12.33
CA GLY A 248 -0.20 -13.08 -11.43
C GLY A 248 -0.93 -12.00 -10.65
N GLY A 249 -0.18 -11.33 -9.78
CA GLY A 249 -0.73 -10.42 -8.79
C GLY A 249 -1.40 -11.15 -7.61
N PHE A 250 -1.49 -10.43 -6.51
CA PHE A 250 -2.10 -10.88 -5.26
C PHE A 250 -3.48 -10.24 -5.08
N HIS A 251 -4.39 -11.07 -4.58
CA HIS A 251 -5.60 -10.65 -3.91
C HIS A 251 -5.28 -10.05 -2.53
N ARG A 252 -6.16 -9.24 -1.97
CA ARG A 252 -5.85 -8.44 -0.78
C ARG A 252 -5.55 -9.25 0.47
N TYR A 253 -6.40 -10.23 0.79
CA TYR A 253 -6.23 -11.06 1.98
C TYR A 253 -6.95 -12.40 1.86
N SER A 254 -6.61 -13.34 2.75
CA SER A 254 -7.24 -14.65 2.84
C SER A 254 -8.24 -14.70 4.00
N VAL A 255 -9.43 -15.23 3.77
CA VAL A 255 -10.42 -15.44 4.84
C VAL A 255 -10.04 -16.61 5.75
N ASP A 256 -9.24 -17.55 5.23
CA ASP A 256 -8.70 -18.66 6.01
C ASP A 256 -7.24 -18.43 6.42
N ALA A 257 -6.76 -19.29 7.32
CA ALA A 257 -5.38 -19.23 7.82
C ALA A 257 -4.36 -19.90 6.88
N ILE A 258 -4.79 -20.53 5.79
CA ILE A 258 -3.93 -21.36 4.94
C ILE A 258 -3.62 -20.71 3.59
N TRP A 259 -4.08 -19.47 3.39
CA TRP A 259 -3.94 -18.67 2.16
C TRP A 259 -4.72 -19.21 0.96
N LEU A 260 -5.76 -20.02 1.17
CA LEU A 260 -6.48 -20.68 0.08
C LEU A 260 -7.64 -19.81 -0.44
N VAL A 261 -8.52 -19.33 0.43
CA VAL A 261 -9.72 -18.58 0.01
C VAL A 261 -9.45 -17.08 0.17
N PRO A 262 -9.25 -16.33 -0.94
CA PRO A 262 -9.07 -14.89 -0.87
C PRO A 262 -10.41 -14.14 -0.80
N HIS A 263 -10.36 -12.88 -0.39
CA HIS A 263 -11.25 -11.89 -0.98
C HIS A 263 -10.65 -11.46 -2.31
N PHE A 264 -11.38 -11.65 -3.40
CA PHE A 264 -10.82 -11.63 -4.76
C PHE A 264 -10.44 -10.25 -5.29
N GLU A 265 -10.66 -9.19 -4.51
CA GLU A 265 -10.18 -7.84 -4.82
C GLU A 265 -8.64 -7.82 -4.98
N LYS A 266 -8.15 -7.13 -6.01
CA LYS A 266 -6.71 -6.87 -6.17
C LYS A 266 -6.44 -5.38 -6.11
N MET A 267 -5.66 -4.98 -5.10
CA MET A 267 -5.33 -3.60 -4.84
C MET A 267 -3.94 -3.27 -5.37
N LEU A 268 -3.76 -2.08 -5.96
CA LEU A 268 -2.45 -1.64 -6.46
C LEU A 268 -1.41 -1.58 -5.34
N TYR A 269 -1.78 -1.07 -4.16
CA TYR A 269 -0.85 -0.93 -3.04
C TYR A 269 -0.37 -2.26 -2.45
N ASP A 270 -1.20 -3.31 -2.45
CA ASP A 270 -0.78 -4.64 -1.99
C ASP A 270 0.24 -5.22 -2.96
N ASN A 271 -0.07 -5.12 -4.25
CA ASN A 271 0.80 -5.61 -5.31
C ASN A 271 2.12 -4.84 -5.37
N ALA A 272 2.12 -3.51 -5.19
CA ALA A 272 3.33 -2.70 -5.13
C ALA A 272 4.27 -3.11 -3.98
N GLN A 273 3.72 -3.35 -2.79
CA GLN A 273 4.52 -3.74 -1.64
C GLN A 273 5.03 -5.18 -1.75
N LEU A 274 4.16 -6.11 -2.19
CA LEU A 274 4.53 -7.52 -2.34
C LEU A 274 5.58 -7.71 -3.44
N SER A 275 5.42 -7.07 -4.60
CA SER A 275 6.42 -7.17 -5.68
C SER A 275 7.81 -6.76 -5.22
N ARG A 276 7.89 -5.75 -4.35
CA ARG A 276 9.15 -5.26 -3.77
C ARG A 276 9.74 -6.26 -2.78
N VAL A 277 8.93 -6.80 -1.85
CA VAL A 277 9.41 -7.79 -0.87
C VAL A 277 9.85 -9.10 -1.55
N TYR A 278 9.14 -9.57 -2.58
CA TYR A 278 9.58 -10.73 -3.38
C TYR A 278 10.88 -10.44 -4.14
N LEU A 279 11.06 -9.23 -4.68
CA LEU A 279 12.32 -8.81 -5.30
C LEU A 279 13.48 -8.83 -4.28
N HIS A 280 13.25 -8.35 -3.06
CA HIS A 280 14.26 -8.37 -2.00
C HIS A 280 14.61 -9.80 -1.57
N ALA A 281 13.61 -10.69 -1.43
CA ALA A 281 13.83 -12.11 -1.19
C ALA A 281 14.68 -12.76 -2.30
N TRP A 282 14.45 -12.39 -3.57
CA TRP A 282 15.31 -12.79 -4.69
C TRP A 282 16.74 -12.25 -4.55
N GLN A 283 16.92 -10.97 -4.22
CA GLN A 283 18.25 -10.38 -4.06
C GLN A 283 19.07 -11.03 -2.94
N ILE A 284 18.40 -11.48 -1.87
CA ILE A 284 19.03 -12.22 -0.76
C ILE A 284 19.37 -13.66 -1.15
N THR A 285 18.41 -14.39 -1.71
CA THR A 285 18.49 -15.85 -1.83
C THR A 285 18.97 -16.34 -3.18
N ARG A 286 18.79 -15.53 -4.23
CA ARG A 286 18.93 -15.94 -5.63
C ARG A 286 18.11 -17.18 -6.01
N ARG A 287 17.00 -17.47 -5.31
CA ARG A 287 16.05 -18.53 -5.68
C ARG A 287 15.15 -18.04 -6.83
N PRO A 288 15.17 -18.66 -8.03
CA PRO A 288 14.39 -18.19 -9.19
C PRO A 288 12.88 -18.04 -8.93
N PHE A 289 12.35 -18.83 -7.98
CA PHE A 289 10.98 -18.73 -7.51
C PHE A 289 10.55 -17.30 -7.14
N TYR A 290 11.32 -16.61 -6.28
CA TYR A 290 10.95 -15.26 -5.83
C TYR A 290 11.07 -14.22 -6.95
N LYS A 291 12.05 -14.39 -7.85
CA LYS A 291 12.17 -13.53 -9.03
C LYS A 291 10.93 -13.67 -9.91
N ARG A 292 10.51 -14.89 -10.19
CA ARG A 292 9.33 -15.18 -10.99
C ARG A 292 8.07 -14.55 -10.39
N ILE A 293 7.82 -14.74 -9.09
CA ILE A 293 6.64 -14.14 -8.44
C ILE A 293 6.67 -12.61 -8.51
N ALA A 294 7.84 -11.99 -8.29
CA ALA A 294 7.96 -10.53 -8.45
C ALA A 294 7.65 -10.09 -9.89
N GLU A 295 8.23 -10.77 -10.89
CA GLU A 295 7.99 -10.50 -12.32
C GLU A 295 6.50 -10.67 -12.69
N GLU A 296 5.84 -11.74 -12.24
CA GLU A 296 4.43 -12.00 -12.53
C GLU A 296 3.49 -10.93 -11.91
N ILE A 297 3.87 -10.29 -10.80
CA ILE A 297 3.14 -9.13 -10.26
C ILE A 297 3.35 -7.90 -11.14
N TYR A 298 4.60 -7.60 -11.55
CA TYR A 298 4.87 -6.46 -12.43
C TYR A 298 4.20 -6.61 -13.80
N ASP A 299 4.25 -7.81 -14.37
CA ASP A 299 3.62 -8.14 -15.65
C ASP A 299 2.09 -8.02 -15.56
N TYR A 300 1.47 -8.42 -14.44
CA TYR A 300 0.05 -8.16 -14.17
C TYR A 300 -0.26 -6.65 -14.19
N VAL A 301 0.53 -5.84 -13.48
CA VAL A 301 0.31 -4.39 -13.37
C VAL A 301 0.46 -3.70 -14.73
N LEU A 302 1.50 -4.07 -15.49
CA LEU A 302 1.75 -3.52 -16.83
C LEU A 302 0.67 -3.93 -17.84
N ARG A 303 0.14 -5.14 -17.72
CA ARG A 303 -0.86 -5.69 -18.63
C ARG A 303 -2.29 -5.22 -18.34
N GLU A 304 -2.69 -5.18 -17.06
CA GLU A 304 -4.09 -5.05 -16.66
C GLU A 304 -4.38 -3.75 -15.90
N MET A 305 -3.39 -3.19 -15.19
CA MET A 305 -3.60 -2.03 -14.31
C MET A 305 -3.03 -0.72 -14.88
N THR A 306 -2.47 -0.72 -16.10
CA THR A 306 -1.82 0.47 -16.67
C THR A 306 -2.78 1.28 -17.54
N ALA A 307 -2.99 2.54 -17.17
CA ALA A 307 -3.73 3.50 -17.96
C ALA A 307 -2.94 3.93 -19.21
N PRO A 308 -3.61 4.27 -20.33
CA PRO A 308 -2.96 4.79 -21.53
C PRO A 308 -2.06 6.02 -21.23
N GLU A 309 -2.46 6.85 -20.27
CA GLU A 309 -1.77 8.09 -19.87
C GLU A 309 -0.46 7.87 -19.10
N GLY A 310 -0.20 6.63 -18.65
CA GLY A 310 1.00 6.21 -17.91
C GLY A 310 0.80 5.96 -16.41
N GLY A 311 -0.35 6.34 -15.85
CA GLY A 311 -0.72 6.01 -14.47
C GLY A 311 -1.12 4.53 -14.30
N PHE A 312 -1.18 4.08 -13.05
CA PHE A 312 -1.69 2.77 -12.66
C PHE A 312 -3.04 2.91 -11.93
N TYR A 313 -4.03 2.15 -12.38
CA TYR A 313 -5.38 2.07 -11.81
C TYR A 313 -5.36 1.57 -10.37
N SER A 314 -6.42 1.88 -9.63
CA SER A 314 -6.46 1.69 -8.18
C SER A 314 -6.71 0.24 -7.79
N THR A 315 -7.80 -0.35 -8.28
CA THR A 315 -8.26 -1.67 -7.82
C THR A 315 -9.03 -2.42 -8.91
N THR A 316 -9.11 -3.74 -8.77
CA THR A 316 -10.16 -4.56 -9.40
C THR A 316 -11.06 -5.15 -8.31
N ASP A 317 -12.36 -5.16 -8.58
CA ASP A 317 -13.41 -5.62 -7.68
C ASP A 317 -13.29 -7.12 -7.37
N ALA A 318 -13.86 -7.54 -6.24
CA ALA A 318 -13.98 -8.95 -5.87
C ALA A 318 -15.09 -9.66 -6.67
N ASP A 319 -16.14 -8.90 -7.05
CA ASP A 319 -17.33 -9.42 -7.68
C ASP A 319 -17.26 -9.33 -9.22
N SER A 320 -17.78 -10.36 -9.88
CA SER A 320 -18.05 -10.36 -11.32
C SER A 320 -19.43 -10.96 -11.56
N GLU A 321 -20.27 -10.24 -12.31
CA GLU A 321 -21.68 -10.61 -12.50
C GLU A 321 -22.47 -10.74 -11.18
N GLY A 322 -22.08 -9.98 -10.15
CA GLY A 322 -22.72 -10.02 -8.82
C GLY A 322 -22.34 -11.21 -7.95
N GLU A 323 -21.33 -11.99 -8.34
CA GLU A 323 -20.82 -13.14 -7.59
C GLU A 323 -19.32 -12.97 -7.31
N GLU A 324 -18.92 -13.06 -6.03
CA GLU A 324 -17.52 -12.96 -5.61
C GLU A 324 -16.68 -14.11 -6.20
N GLY A 325 -15.54 -13.77 -6.82
CA GLY A 325 -14.58 -14.78 -7.30
C GLY A 325 -14.96 -15.55 -8.57
N LYS A 326 -16.16 -15.37 -9.12
CA LYS A 326 -16.66 -16.07 -10.32
C LYS A 326 -15.69 -16.03 -11.51
N PHE A 327 -15.02 -14.90 -11.70
CA PHE A 327 -14.02 -14.73 -12.75
C PHE A 327 -12.81 -15.67 -12.60
N PHE A 328 -12.41 -16.00 -11.37
CA PHE A 328 -11.16 -16.67 -11.04
C PHE A 328 -11.27 -18.18 -10.88
N VAL A 329 -12.46 -18.71 -10.53
CA VAL A 329 -12.64 -20.12 -10.18
C VAL A 329 -12.90 -21.05 -11.37
N TRP A 330 -12.63 -22.35 -11.18
CA TRP A 330 -12.73 -23.38 -12.22
C TRP A 330 -13.39 -24.66 -11.72
N SER A 331 -14.22 -25.28 -12.56
CA SER A 331 -14.64 -26.67 -12.37
C SER A 331 -13.62 -27.64 -12.99
N LYS A 332 -13.58 -28.87 -12.47
CA LYS A 332 -12.75 -29.94 -13.05
C LYS A 332 -13.12 -30.20 -14.52
N ASP A 333 -14.41 -30.22 -14.83
CA ASP A 333 -14.92 -30.50 -16.18
C ASP A 333 -14.50 -29.42 -17.18
N GLN A 334 -14.48 -28.15 -16.78
CA GLN A 334 -13.95 -27.06 -17.61
C GLN A 334 -12.47 -27.27 -17.94
N LEU A 335 -11.64 -27.66 -16.96
CA LEU A 335 -10.23 -27.93 -17.22
C LEU A 335 -10.05 -29.12 -18.17
N GLN A 336 -10.83 -30.19 -17.99
CA GLN A 336 -10.79 -31.36 -18.88
C GLN A 336 -11.19 -31.01 -20.32
N ALA A 337 -12.26 -30.24 -20.49
CA ALA A 337 -12.74 -29.81 -21.80
C ALA A 337 -11.74 -28.90 -22.53
N LEU A 338 -11.07 -27.99 -21.81
CA LEU A 338 -10.13 -27.02 -22.40
C LEU A 338 -8.74 -27.60 -22.68
N LEU A 339 -8.24 -28.46 -21.79
CA LEU A 339 -6.86 -28.90 -21.83
C LEU A 339 -6.68 -30.28 -22.48
N GLY A 340 -7.73 -31.10 -22.56
CA GLY A 340 -7.64 -32.46 -23.09
C GLY A 340 -6.62 -33.29 -22.31
N ASP A 341 -5.63 -33.84 -23.01
CA ASP A 341 -4.58 -34.69 -22.43
C ASP A 341 -3.74 -33.98 -21.36
N ASP A 342 -3.59 -32.65 -21.44
CA ASP A 342 -2.84 -31.86 -20.45
C ASP A 342 -3.64 -31.62 -19.15
N ALA A 343 -4.94 -31.97 -19.10
CA ALA A 343 -5.79 -31.68 -17.96
C ALA A 343 -5.32 -32.37 -16.66
N GLN A 344 -4.78 -33.59 -16.76
CA GLN A 344 -4.31 -34.32 -15.58
C GLN A 344 -3.14 -33.59 -14.88
N ILE A 345 -2.32 -32.87 -15.66
CA ILE A 345 -1.20 -32.08 -15.13
C ILE A 345 -1.74 -30.88 -14.36
N ALA A 346 -2.70 -30.15 -14.94
CA ALA A 346 -3.36 -29.04 -14.28
C ALA A 346 -4.08 -29.47 -12.99
N ILE A 347 -4.77 -30.61 -13.03
CA ILE A 347 -5.51 -31.16 -11.89
C ILE A 347 -4.56 -31.49 -10.73
N GLU A 348 -3.45 -32.19 -11.01
CA GLU A 348 -2.47 -32.55 -9.99
C GLU A 348 -1.72 -31.32 -9.46
N TYR A 349 -1.32 -30.41 -10.37
CA TYR A 349 -0.54 -29.24 -9.99
C TYR A 349 -1.33 -28.24 -9.15
N TRP A 350 -2.60 -28.00 -9.49
CA TRP A 350 -3.44 -27.03 -8.79
C TRP A 350 -4.41 -27.62 -7.75
N GLY A 351 -4.27 -28.91 -7.42
CA GLY A 351 -5.10 -29.55 -6.40
C GLY A 351 -6.60 -29.57 -6.72
N VAL A 352 -6.96 -29.67 -8.00
CA VAL A 352 -8.35 -29.54 -8.46
C VAL A 352 -9.15 -30.78 -8.12
N THR A 353 -10.31 -30.61 -7.50
CA THR A 353 -11.22 -31.70 -7.14
C THR A 353 -12.58 -31.55 -7.82
N ALA A 354 -13.32 -32.66 -7.93
CA ALA A 354 -14.68 -32.64 -8.47
C ALA A 354 -15.68 -31.91 -7.56
N ARG A 355 -15.45 -31.89 -6.24
CA ARG A 355 -16.29 -31.17 -5.27
C ARG A 355 -16.01 -29.66 -5.24
N GLY A 356 -14.82 -29.25 -5.66
CA GLY A 356 -14.34 -27.89 -5.45
C GLY A 356 -13.79 -27.65 -4.05
N ASN A 357 -13.11 -26.52 -3.89
CA ASN A 357 -12.62 -25.99 -2.62
C ASN A 357 -13.27 -24.63 -2.25
N PHE A 358 -14.15 -24.10 -3.12
CA PHE A 358 -14.90 -22.86 -2.93
C PHE A 358 -16.22 -22.94 -3.70
N GLU A 359 -17.36 -22.96 -3.00
CA GLU A 359 -18.71 -22.90 -3.61
C GLU A 359 -18.93 -23.84 -4.81
N GLY A 360 -18.46 -25.10 -4.70
CA GLY A 360 -18.58 -26.10 -5.77
C GLY A 360 -17.56 -25.96 -6.91
N HIS A 361 -16.71 -24.93 -6.87
CA HIS A 361 -15.63 -24.66 -7.82
C HIS A 361 -14.25 -24.73 -7.14
N ASN A 362 -13.18 -24.62 -7.92
CA ASN A 362 -11.81 -24.65 -7.44
C ASN A 362 -11.15 -23.29 -7.64
N ILE A 363 -10.67 -22.73 -6.55
CA ILE A 363 -9.58 -21.77 -6.52
C ILE A 363 -8.29 -22.55 -6.79
N LEU A 364 -7.52 -22.10 -7.77
CA LEU A 364 -6.25 -22.72 -8.11
C LEU A 364 -5.20 -22.34 -7.04
N TYR A 365 -4.49 -23.33 -6.51
CA TYR A 365 -3.41 -23.17 -5.54
C TYR A 365 -2.42 -24.31 -5.71
N VAL A 366 -1.18 -24.20 -5.22
CA VAL A 366 -0.13 -25.21 -5.42
C VAL A 366 0.08 -26.01 -4.12
N PRO A 367 -0.59 -27.17 -3.93
CA PRO A 367 -0.55 -27.93 -2.68
C PRO A 367 0.77 -28.64 -2.41
N ASN A 368 1.58 -28.90 -3.43
CA ASN A 368 2.79 -29.72 -3.33
C ASN A 368 3.98 -29.07 -4.06
N GLU A 369 5.19 -29.52 -3.72
CA GLU A 369 6.41 -29.13 -4.44
C GLU A 369 6.42 -29.65 -5.87
N ASP A 370 7.03 -28.90 -6.79
CA ASP A 370 7.12 -29.25 -8.21
C ASP A 370 7.77 -30.62 -8.42
N THR A 371 8.76 -30.97 -7.58
CA THR A 371 9.42 -32.29 -7.56
C THR A 371 8.46 -33.45 -7.29
N VAL A 372 7.53 -33.27 -6.34
CA VAL A 372 6.54 -34.29 -5.97
C VAL A 372 5.53 -34.46 -7.10
N ILE A 373 5.09 -33.36 -7.71
CA ILE A 373 4.11 -33.36 -8.80
C ILE A 373 4.73 -34.00 -10.05
N ALA A 374 5.96 -33.61 -10.40
CA ALA A 374 6.70 -34.19 -11.52
C ALA A 374 6.84 -35.71 -11.36
N GLN A 375 7.22 -36.19 -10.17
CA GLN A 375 7.32 -37.62 -9.88
C GLN A 375 5.99 -38.36 -10.05
N ARG A 376 4.88 -37.82 -9.55
CA ARG A 376 3.54 -38.44 -9.66
C ARG A 376 3.05 -38.53 -11.11
N LEU A 377 3.44 -37.56 -11.93
CA LEU A 377 3.06 -37.49 -13.35
C LEU A 377 4.06 -38.21 -14.27
N GLY A 378 5.16 -38.74 -13.73
CA GLY A 378 6.21 -39.38 -14.53
C GLY A 378 6.95 -38.40 -15.45
N LEU A 379 7.07 -37.14 -15.03
CA LEU A 379 7.74 -36.06 -15.75
C LEU A 379 9.02 -35.64 -15.03
N THR A 380 9.93 -35.00 -15.75
CA THR A 380 10.98 -34.16 -15.14
C THR A 380 10.41 -32.80 -14.73
N GLU A 381 11.08 -32.09 -13.81
CA GLU A 381 10.67 -30.72 -13.42
C GLU A 381 10.69 -29.74 -14.60
N VAL A 382 11.63 -29.93 -15.54
CA VAL A 382 11.74 -29.12 -16.76
C VAL A 382 10.54 -29.35 -17.67
N GLU A 383 10.16 -30.60 -17.92
CA GLU A 383 8.98 -30.94 -18.73
C GLU A 383 7.70 -30.45 -18.07
N LEU A 384 7.57 -30.61 -16.75
CA LEU A 384 6.45 -30.08 -15.98
C LEU A 384 6.35 -28.56 -16.17
N SER A 385 7.45 -27.83 -15.98
CA SER A 385 7.51 -26.37 -16.14
C SER A 385 7.08 -25.92 -17.54
N GLN A 386 7.61 -26.55 -18.59
CA GLN A 386 7.27 -26.22 -19.98
C GLN A 386 5.78 -26.46 -20.29
N LYS A 387 5.23 -27.58 -19.83
CA LYS A 387 3.81 -27.90 -19.99
C LYS A 387 2.93 -26.93 -19.21
N LEU A 388 3.29 -26.60 -17.97
CA LEU A 388 2.55 -25.65 -17.14
C LEU A 388 2.47 -24.26 -17.78
N ASN A 389 3.53 -23.78 -18.44
CA ASN A 389 3.47 -22.51 -19.16
C ASN A 389 2.41 -22.53 -20.27
N THR A 390 2.40 -23.59 -21.08
CA THR A 390 1.38 -23.76 -22.15
C THR A 390 -0.03 -23.89 -21.57
N ILE A 391 -0.18 -24.59 -20.46
CA ILE A 391 -1.46 -24.76 -19.76
C ILE A 391 -1.94 -23.41 -19.20
N ARG A 392 -1.07 -22.64 -18.53
CA ARG A 392 -1.39 -21.31 -18.01
C ARG A 392 -1.87 -20.39 -19.13
N ASP A 393 -1.18 -20.36 -20.27
CA ASP A 393 -1.56 -19.54 -21.42
C ASP A 393 -2.96 -19.89 -21.94
N LYS A 394 -3.26 -21.20 -22.08
CA LYS A 394 -4.59 -21.68 -22.51
C LYS A 394 -5.69 -21.29 -21.50
N LEU A 395 -5.45 -21.49 -20.20
CA LEU A 395 -6.42 -21.17 -19.15
C LEU A 395 -6.63 -19.66 -19.01
N TYR A 396 -5.55 -18.88 -19.10
CA TYR A 396 -5.63 -17.42 -19.06
C TYR A 396 -6.38 -16.88 -20.28
N ALA A 397 -6.10 -17.38 -21.48
CA ALA A 397 -6.83 -16.98 -22.70
C ALA A 397 -8.33 -17.30 -22.60
N ALA A 398 -8.69 -18.46 -22.04
CA ALA A 398 -10.08 -18.80 -21.78
C ALA A 398 -10.72 -17.91 -20.69
N ARG A 399 -9.99 -17.58 -19.62
CA ARG A 399 -10.46 -16.67 -18.56
C ARG A 399 -10.69 -15.26 -19.09
N ALA A 400 -9.83 -14.78 -19.98
CA ALA A 400 -9.93 -13.44 -20.57
C ALA A 400 -11.19 -13.23 -21.43
N GLN A 401 -11.93 -14.30 -21.78
CA GLN A 401 -13.23 -14.22 -22.46
C GLN A 401 -14.42 -14.10 -21.50
N ARG A 402 -14.20 -14.24 -20.18
CA ARG A 402 -15.24 -14.06 -19.15
C ARG A 402 -15.50 -12.57 -18.93
N VAL A 403 -16.64 -12.24 -18.33
CA VAL A 403 -16.89 -10.90 -17.81
C VAL A 403 -15.85 -10.64 -16.72
N ALA A 404 -15.07 -9.56 -16.86
CA ALA A 404 -14.05 -9.20 -15.88
C ALA A 404 -14.70 -8.51 -14.66
N PRO A 405 -14.06 -8.59 -13.47
CA PRO A 405 -14.46 -7.77 -12.33
C PRO A 405 -14.42 -6.28 -12.66
N GLY A 406 -15.21 -5.49 -11.94
CA GLY A 406 -15.21 -4.04 -12.08
C GLY A 406 -13.82 -3.45 -11.87
N LEU A 407 -13.42 -2.48 -12.69
CA LEU A 407 -12.15 -1.77 -12.56
C LEU A 407 -12.40 -0.40 -11.92
N ASP A 408 -11.76 -0.13 -10.78
CA ASP A 408 -11.62 1.24 -10.29
C ASP A 408 -10.45 1.91 -11.02
N ASP A 409 -10.81 2.60 -12.10
CA ASP A 409 -9.88 3.24 -13.03
C ASP A 409 -9.37 4.60 -12.55
N LYS A 410 -9.66 5.02 -11.29
CA LYS A 410 -9.05 6.22 -10.74
C LYS A 410 -7.57 6.01 -10.45
N LEU A 411 -6.80 7.07 -10.56
CA LEU A 411 -5.36 7.08 -10.37
C LEU A 411 -5.03 7.87 -9.10
N LEU A 412 -4.53 7.19 -8.07
CA LEU A 412 -4.19 7.80 -6.78
C LEU A 412 -2.68 8.04 -6.68
N THR A 413 -2.28 9.24 -6.26
CA THR A 413 -0.86 9.65 -6.18
C THR A 413 -0.05 8.72 -5.27
N ALA A 414 -0.54 8.42 -4.06
CA ALA A 414 0.16 7.52 -3.14
C ALA A 414 0.42 6.13 -3.74
N TRP A 415 -0.58 5.51 -4.37
CA TRP A 415 -0.44 4.14 -4.86
C TRP A 415 0.40 4.08 -6.14
N ASN A 416 0.31 5.10 -6.99
CA ASN A 416 1.19 5.27 -8.14
C ASN A 416 2.65 5.46 -7.70
N GLY A 417 2.91 6.30 -6.69
CA GLY A 417 4.26 6.47 -6.13
C GLY A 417 4.84 5.18 -5.56
N MET A 418 4.02 4.38 -4.89
CA MET A 418 4.42 3.09 -4.32
C MET A 418 4.78 2.06 -5.41
N MET A 419 3.94 1.93 -6.43
CA MET A 419 4.24 1.05 -7.56
C MET A 419 5.43 1.56 -8.38
N LEU A 420 5.57 2.87 -8.55
CA LEU A 420 6.74 3.47 -9.19
C LEU A 420 8.03 3.09 -8.47
N ALA A 421 8.05 3.17 -7.14
CA ALA A 421 9.22 2.79 -6.35
C ALA A 421 9.59 1.31 -6.59
N SER A 422 8.60 0.42 -6.51
CA SER A 422 8.82 -1.01 -6.73
C SER A 422 9.28 -1.32 -8.16
N LEU A 423 8.64 -0.75 -9.17
CA LEU A 423 8.91 -1.03 -10.58
C LEU A 423 10.27 -0.43 -11.03
N ALA A 424 10.61 0.77 -10.57
CA ALA A 424 11.92 1.38 -10.84
C ALA A 424 13.06 0.59 -10.18
N GLU A 425 12.86 0.10 -8.96
CA GLU A 425 13.81 -0.79 -8.30
C GLU A 425 13.96 -2.12 -9.06
N ALA A 426 12.86 -2.74 -9.47
CA ALA A 426 12.88 -3.96 -10.28
C ALA A 426 13.61 -3.75 -11.61
N ALA A 427 13.35 -2.65 -12.30
CA ALA A 427 14.00 -2.30 -13.55
C ALA A 427 15.53 -2.26 -13.42
N ARG A 428 16.05 -1.64 -12.35
CA ARG A 428 17.51 -1.57 -12.11
C ARG A 428 18.12 -2.88 -11.58
N VAL A 429 17.37 -3.71 -10.86
CA VAL A 429 17.87 -4.97 -10.28
C VAL A 429 17.80 -6.13 -11.26
N LEU A 430 16.73 -6.20 -12.06
CA LEU A 430 16.46 -7.28 -13.01
C LEU A 430 16.91 -6.95 -14.44
N GLU A 431 17.35 -5.70 -14.67
CA GLU A 431 17.82 -5.20 -15.97
C GLU A 431 16.75 -5.32 -17.08
N ARG A 432 15.48 -5.10 -16.71
CA ARG A 432 14.29 -5.19 -17.57
C ARG A 432 13.91 -3.81 -18.13
N LYS A 433 14.05 -3.66 -19.45
CA LYS A 433 13.82 -2.37 -20.17
C LYS A 433 12.34 -1.97 -20.20
N ASP A 434 11.47 -2.93 -20.36
CA ASP A 434 10.01 -2.77 -20.31
C ASP A 434 9.54 -2.27 -18.93
N TYR A 435 10.15 -2.74 -17.84
CA TYR A 435 9.87 -2.22 -16.50
C TYR A 435 10.35 -0.78 -16.35
N LEU A 436 11.53 -0.46 -16.89
CA LEU A 436 12.04 0.92 -16.88
C LEU A 436 11.12 1.86 -17.67
N GLU A 437 10.60 1.42 -18.81
CA GLU A 437 9.67 2.20 -19.63
C GLU A 437 8.36 2.46 -18.88
N GLY A 438 7.79 1.44 -18.23
CA GLY A 438 6.61 1.59 -17.38
C GLY A 438 6.85 2.59 -16.23
N ALA A 439 7.98 2.47 -15.54
CA ALA A 439 8.36 3.38 -14.46
C ALA A 439 8.56 4.83 -14.95
N LEU A 440 9.18 5.03 -16.12
CA LEU A 440 9.34 6.35 -16.72
C LEU A 440 7.98 6.96 -17.09
N ARG A 441 7.09 6.20 -17.74
CA ARG A 441 5.73 6.66 -18.08
C ARG A 441 4.94 7.07 -16.85
N ASN A 442 5.05 6.29 -15.76
CA ASN A 442 4.39 6.61 -14.51
C ASN A 442 4.96 7.86 -13.81
N GLY A 443 6.29 7.98 -13.73
CA GLY A 443 6.95 9.17 -13.19
C GLY A 443 6.58 10.45 -13.94
N GLU A 444 6.50 10.38 -15.28
CA GLU A 444 6.03 11.51 -16.10
C GLU A 444 4.56 11.83 -15.85
N PHE A 445 3.71 10.80 -15.73
CA PHE A 445 2.30 10.99 -15.41
C PHE A 445 2.10 11.70 -14.06
N LEU A 446 2.79 11.24 -13.01
CA LEU A 446 2.75 11.86 -11.67
C LEU A 446 3.10 13.35 -11.74
N LEU A 447 4.22 13.71 -12.38
CA LEU A 447 4.66 15.11 -12.45
C LEU A 447 3.82 15.97 -13.40
N ARG A 448 3.21 15.38 -14.44
CA ARG A 448 2.41 16.11 -15.43
C ARG A 448 0.97 16.33 -14.98
N ALA A 449 0.32 15.29 -14.46
CA ALA A 449 -1.12 15.27 -14.20
C ALA A 449 -1.45 15.47 -12.72
N LEU A 450 -0.64 14.91 -11.82
CA LEU A 450 -0.91 14.91 -10.38
C LEU A 450 -0.13 15.97 -9.61
N ARG A 451 0.78 16.70 -10.26
CA ARG A 451 1.40 17.90 -9.70
C ARG A 451 0.66 19.13 -10.19
N SER A 452 0.18 19.95 -9.26
CA SER A 452 -0.48 21.21 -9.57
C SER A 452 0.54 22.27 -10.02
N PRO A 453 0.07 23.38 -10.63
CA PRO A 453 0.95 24.47 -11.06
C PRO A 453 1.74 25.16 -9.93
N ASP A 454 1.24 25.13 -8.69
CA ASP A 454 1.95 25.69 -7.53
C ASP A 454 2.95 24.70 -6.90
N GLY A 455 3.03 23.49 -7.44
CA GLY A 455 3.97 22.45 -7.05
C GLY A 455 3.44 21.47 -6.01
N THR A 456 2.24 21.69 -5.46
CA THR A 456 1.53 20.72 -4.61
C THR A 456 1.06 19.51 -5.40
N LEU A 457 0.63 18.45 -4.71
CA LEU A 457 0.07 17.25 -5.33
C LEU A 457 -1.45 17.27 -5.27
N TYR A 458 -2.08 16.73 -6.30
CA TYR A 458 -3.46 16.27 -6.26
C TYR A 458 -3.51 14.84 -5.71
N ARG A 459 -4.61 14.47 -5.04
CA ARG A 459 -4.81 13.10 -4.56
C ARG A 459 -5.18 12.16 -5.70
N THR A 460 -6.14 12.56 -6.51
CA THR A 460 -6.83 11.67 -7.47
C THR A 460 -6.85 12.29 -8.85
N HIS A 461 -6.75 11.43 -9.86
CA HIS A 461 -6.96 11.76 -11.27
C HIS A 461 -7.90 10.73 -11.91
N LYS A 462 -8.92 11.22 -12.63
CA LYS A 462 -9.79 10.39 -13.45
C LYS A 462 -10.41 11.22 -14.58
N ASP A 463 -10.54 10.62 -15.76
CA ASP A 463 -11.17 11.23 -16.94
C ASP A 463 -10.61 12.62 -17.30
N GLY A 464 -9.29 12.79 -17.16
CA GLY A 464 -8.58 14.05 -17.42
C GLY A 464 -8.71 15.10 -16.31
N ILE A 465 -9.35 14.78 -15.19
CA ILE A 465 -9.58 15.71 -14.07
C ILE A 465 -8.74 15.27 -12.87
N SER A 466 -7.80 16.12 -12.46
CA SER A 466 -7.12 16.01 -11.17
C SER A 466 -7.82 16.86 -10.13
N LYS A 467 -8.16 16.29 -8.98
CA LYS A 467 -8.86 16.99 -7.89
C LYS A 467 -8.38 16.54 -6.51
N LEU A 468 -8.82 17.30 -5.50
CA LEU A 468 -8.50 17.15 -4.07
C LEU A 468 -7.01 17.35 -3.76
N ASN A 469 -6.70 18.04 -2.67
CA ASN A 469 -5.30 18.24 -2.30
C ASN A 469 -4.71 16.92 -1.80
N GLY A 470 -3.45 16.67 -2.15
CA GLY A 470 -2.70 15.50 -1.70
C GLY A 470 -2.49 15.49 -0.19
N TYR A 471 -2.51 14.30 0.36
CA TYR A 471 -2.23 13.98 1.76
C TYR A 471 -0.76 13.62 1.94
N LEU A 472 -0.29 13.60 3.19
CA LEU A 472 1.12 13.30 3.50
C LEU A 472 1.61 12.00 2.83
N GLU A 473 0.76 10.97 2.76
CA GLU A 473 1.09 9.71 2.09
C GLU A 473 1.31 9.86 0.57
N ASP A 474 0.64 10.79 -0.10
CA ASP A 474 0.84 11.07 -1.52
C ASP A 474 2.25 11.62 -1.74
N TYR A 475 2.67 12.57 -0.91
CA TYR A 475 4.02 13.13 -0.96
C TYR A 475 5.07 12.06 -0.63
N ALA A 476 4.88 11.31 0.46
CA ALA A 476 5.84 10.31 0.90
C ALA A 476 6.09 9.22 -0.14
N ASN A 477 5.03 8.68 -0.75
CA ASN A 477 5.15 7.66 -1.80
C ASN A 477 5.65 8.24 -3.13
N ALA A 478 5.24 9.45 -3.52
CA ALA A 478 5.76 10.10 -4.72
C ALA A 478 7.28 10.35 -4.59
N ILE A 479 7.75 10.79 -3.43
CA ILE A 479 9.18 10.97 -3.15
C ILE A 479 9.91 9.62 -3.24
N ASP A 480 9.37 8.54 -2.65
CA ASP A 480 9.98 7.20 -2.75
C ASP A 480 10.15 6.77 -4.21
N GLY A 481 9.08 6.88 -5.00
CA GLY A 481 9.07 6.53 -6.42
C GLY A 481 10.04 7.37 -7.25
N LEU A 482 10.08 8.69 -7.04
CA LEU A 482 10.99 9.60 -7.75
C LEU A 482 12.46 9.34 -7.39
N LEU A 483 12.76 9.01 -6.12
CA LEU A 483 14.12 8.65 -5.71
C LEU A 483 14.55 7.29 -6.27
N GLU A 484 13.67 6.29 -6.34
CA GLU A 484 13.99 5.02 -7.03
C GLU A 484 14.16 5.22 -8.54
N LEU A 485 13.32 6.03 -9.17
CA LEU A 485 13.43 6.35 -10.60
C LEU A 485 14.73 7.13 -10.90
N TYR A 486 15.14 8.01 -9.98
CA TYR A 486 16.49 8.60 -10.01
C TYR A 486 17.57 7.52 -9.92
N GLN A 487 17.52 6.58 -8.99
CA GLN A 487 18.55 5.53 -8.90
C GLN A 487 18.59 4.58 -10.11
N ALA A 488 17.44 4.40 -10.79
CA ALA A 488 17.34 3.61 -12.01
C ALA A 488 17.93 4.32 -13.23
N THR A 489 17.78 5.65 -13.33
CA THR A 489 18.10 6.43 -14.53
C THR A 489 19.29 7.37 -14.40
N PHE A 490 19.62 7.76 -13.17
CA PHE A 490 20.45 8.89 -12.78
C PHE A 490 20.07 10.23 -13.43
N ALA A 491 18.82 10.38 -13.88
CA ALA A 491 18.33 11.65 -14.40
C ALA A 491 18.01 12.61 -13.23
N GLU A 492 18.80 13.67 -13.11
CA GLU A 492 18.78 14.64 -12.00
C GLU A 492 17.37 15.22 -11.71
N ARG A 493 16.55 15.42 -12.74
CA ARG A 493 15.19 15.98 -12.60
C ARG A 493 14.31 15.24 -11.60
N TRP A 494 14.47 13.92 -11.48
CA TRP A 494 13.67 13.12 -10.56
C TRP A 494 14.04 13.39 -9.10
N PHE A 495 15.33 13.51 -8.82
CA PHE A 495 15.83 13.94 -7.51
C PHE A 495 15.37 15.36 -7.17
N VAL A 496 15.44 16.29 -8.11
CA VAL A 496 14.98 17.68 -7.91
C VAL A 496 13.50 17.71 -7.56
N ALA A 497 12.66 16.97 -8.27
CA ALA A 497 11.23 16.88 -7.98
C ALA A 497 10.97 16.28 -6.59
N ALA A 498 11.66 15.19 -6.23
CA ALA A 498 11.56 14.58 -4.91
C ALA A 498 11.93 15.57 -3.78
N ARG A 499 13.03 16.33 -3.96
CA ARG A 499 13.47 17.33 -2.97
C ARG A 499 12.45 18.47 -2.82
N GLN A 500 11.91 18.98 -3.94
CA GLN A 500 10.88 20.03 -3.91
C GLN A 500 9.63 19.60 -3.16
N LEU A 501 9.19 18.35 -3.34
CA LEU A 501 8.05 17.79 -2.60
C LEU A 501 8.35 17.67 -1.11
N ALA A 502 9.55 17.21 -0.73
CA ALA A 502 9.95 17.12 0.68
C ALA A 502 10.03 18.50 1.36
N ASP A 503 10.60 19.50 0.68
CA ASP A 503 10.65 20.88 1.18
C ASP A 503 9.22 21.44 1.40
N LEU A 504 8.26 21.14 0.51
CA LEU A 504 6.85 21.50 0.70
C LEU A 504 6.22 20.81 1.92
N VAL A 505 6.54 19.53 2.16
CA VAL A 505 6.05 18.82 3.35
C VAL A 505 6.58 19.46 4.63
N LEU A 506 7.88 19.75 4.70
CA LEU A 506 8.47 20.44 5.85
C LEU A 506 7.86 21.82 6.11
N GLN A 507 7.38 22.49 5.06
CA GLN A 507 6.72 23.79 5.17
C GLN A 507 5.26 23.70 5.61
N ARG A 508 4.49 22.75 5.06
CA ARG A 508 3.01 22.80 5.09
C ARG A 508 2.35 21.78 6.01
N PHE A 509 3.04 20.69 6.33
CA PHE A 509 2.52 19.60 7.14
C PHE A 509 3.05 19.48 8.58
N PRO A 510 4.01 20.29 9.09
CA PRO A 510 4.63 20.00 10.39
C PRO A 510 3.61 20.07 11.53
N ALA A 511 3.71 19.12 12.46
CA ALA A 511 2.99 19.14 13.73
C ALA A 511 3.85 19.78 14.83
N PRO A 512 3.28 20.56 15.77
CA PRO A 512 4.05 21.32 16.76
C PRO A 512 4.93 20.49 17.70
N ASP A 513 4.59 19.22 17.93
CA ASP A 513 5.25 18.28 18.85
C ASP A 513 6.21 17.29 18.13
N GLY A 514 6.46 17.50 16.83
CA GLY A 514 7.26 16.65 15.94
C GLY A 514 6.37 15.87 14.97
N GLY A 515 6.94 15.32 13.90
CA GLY A 515 6.17 14.65 12.84
C GLY A 515 5.26 15.60 12.06
N PHE A 516 4.24 15.03 11.41
CA PHE A 516 3.41 15.72 10.43
C PHE A 516 1.93 15.42 10.61
N PHE A 517 1.07 16.40 10.35
CA PHE A 517 -0.34 16.13 10.07
C PHE A 517 -0.47 15.43 8.71
N ASP A 518 -1.57 14.71 8.47
CA ASP A 518 -1.80 14.07 7.16
C ASP A 518 -2.25 15.07 6.09
N THR A 519 -2.61 16.29 6.50
CA THR A 519 -3.11 17.36 5.65
C THR A 519 -2.20 18.59 5.70
N ALA A 520 -2.13 19.35 4.62
CA ALA A 520 -1.46 20.66 4.60
C ALA A 520 -2.22 21.69 5.47
N ASP A 521 -1.54 22.77 5.86
CA ASP A 521 -2.12 23.88 6.63
C ASP A 521 -3.28 24.62 5.92
N ASN A 522 -3.38 24.50 4.60
CA ASN A 522 -4.40 25.10 3.75
C ASN A 522 -5.44 24.09 3.23
N HIS A 523 -5.48 22.87 3.79
CA HIS A 523 -6.50 21.89 3.46
C HIS A 523 -7.87 22.28 4.06
N GLU A 524 -8.94 21.58 3.66
CA GLU A 524 -10.28 21.76 4.26
C GLU A 524 -10.20 21.56 5.78
N GLN A 525 -10.80 22.46 6.55
CA GLN A 525 -10.82 22.33 8.01
C GLN A 525 -11.88 21.31 8.44
N LEU A 526 -11.42 20.21 9.04
CA LEU A 526 -12.26 19.19 9.69
C LEU A 526 -12.28 19.38 11.21
N ILE A 527 -13.08 18.57 11.92
CA ILE A 527 -13.24 18.65 13.39
C ILE A 527 -11.92 18.48 14.16
N VAL A 528 -10.97 17.75 13.56
CA VAL A 528 -9.57 17.59 13.97
C VAL A 528 -8.71 17.47 12.70
N ARG A 529 -7.42 17.82 12.78
CA ARG A 529 -6.47 17.48 11.70
C ARG A 529 -5.94 16.06 11.96
N PRO A 530 -6.15 15.12 11.03
CA PRO A 530 -5.73 13.74 11.24
C PRO A 530 -4.21 13.63 11.22
N ARG A 531 -3.75 12.61 11.94
CA ARG A 531 -2.34 12.31 12.10
C ARG A 531 -2.13 10.81 12.24
N ASN A 532 -2.14 10.09 11.13
CA ASN A 532 -1.97 8.65 11.15
C ASN A 532 -0.49 8.28 11.23
N VAL A 533 -0.11 7.61 12.31
CA VAL A 533 1.26 7.13 12.54
C VAL A 533 1.38 5.60 12.51
N GLN A 534 0.24 4.90 12.46
CA GLN A 534 0.18 3.45 12.48
C GLN A 534 0.07 2.94 11.04
N ASP A 535 0.76 1.85 10.74
CA ASP A 535 0.62 1.18 9.47
C ASP A 535 -0.74 0.45 9.40
N ASN A 536 -1.34 0.45 8.22
CA ASN A 536 -2.55 -0.33 7.91
C ASN A 536 -2.24 -1.22 6.70
N ALA A 537 -3.19 -1.38 5.76
CA ALA A 537 -2.91 -2.00 4.47
C ALA A 537 -1.82 -1.25 3.68
N THR A 538 -1.64 0.04 3.97
CA THR A 538 -0.57 0.91 3.46
C THR A 538 0.30 1.41 4.63
N PRO A 539 1.56 1.79 4.37
CA PRO A 539 2.40 2.45 5.35
C PRO A 539 1.82 3.80 5.74
N SER A 540 2.01 4.18 7.01
CA SER A 540 1.69 5.53 7.47
C SER A 540 2.48 6.58 6.66
N GLY A 541 1.81 7.67 6.27
CA GLY A 541 2.46 8.80 5.62
C GLY A 541 3.59 9.40 6.47
N ASN A 542 3.44 9.40 7.80
CA ASN A 542 4.46 9.89 8.74
C ASN A 542 5.72 9.02 8.71
N THR A 543 5.56 7.70 8.81
CA THR A 543 6.68 6.75 8.92
C THR A 543 7.42 6.65 7.59
N LEU A 544 6.68 6.60 6.47
CA LEU A 544 7.25 6.61 5.14
C LEU A 544 7.96 7.94 4.83
N MET A 545 7.39 9.08 5.23
CA MET A 545 8.07 10.37 5.08
C MET A 545 9.36 10.43 5.87
N ALA A 546 9.39 9.95 7.13
CA ALA A 546 10.61 9.87 7.91
C ALA A 546 11.70 9.05 7.18
N LYS A 547 11.33 7.91 6.56
CA LYS A 547 12.23 7.13 5.72
C LYS A 547 12.81 7.94 4.56
N GLN A 548 11.97 8.68 3.82
CA GLN A 548 12.42 9.47 2.68
C GLN A 548 13.29 10.66 3.09
N LEU A 549 12.97 11.31 4.20
CA LEU A 549 13.78 12.39 4.77
C LEU A 549 15.17 11.89 5.17
N LEU A 550 15.33 10.68 5.71
CA LEU A 550 16.66 10.10 5.97
C LEU A 550 17.47 9.90 4.67
N ARG A 551 16.82 9.48 3.58
CA ARG A 551 17.49 9.35 2.26
C ARG A 551 17.91 10.71 1.72
N LEU A 552 17.03 11.70 1.79
CA LEU A 552 17.32 13.07 1.34
C LEU A 552 18.43 13.71 2.18
N ALA A 553 18.43 13.49 3.50
CA ALA A 553 19.52 13.88 4.37
C ALA A 553 20.84 13.29 3.85
N ALA A 554 20.90 11.98 3.58
CA ALA A 554 22.10 11.32 3.07
C ALA A 554 22.55 11.81 1.67
N TYR A 555 21.62 12.22 0.79
CA TYR A 555 21.97 12.83 -0.49
C TYR A 555 22.50 14.26 -0.38
N THR A 556 22.01 15.02 0.60
CA THR A 556 22.15 16.48 0.64
C THR A 556 23.05 17.02 1.75
N GLY A 557 23.17 16.32 2.87
CA GLY A 557 23.76 16.84 4.10
C GLY A 557 22.90 17.88 4.82
N ASP A 558 21.65 18.07 4.41
CA ASP A 558 20.75 19.05 5.02
C ASP A 558 20.13 18.47 6.31
N ALA A 559 20.57 19.02 7.45
CA ALA A 559 20.12 18.61 8.78
C ALA A 559 18.60 18.75 8.99
N ARG A 560 17.92 19.65 8.26
CA ARG A 560 16.46 19.82 8.38
C ARG A 560 15.71 18.51 8.13
N TYR A 561 16.18 17.71 7.17
CA TYR A 561 15.57 16.42 6.84
C TYR A 561 15.81 15.39 7.96
N GLU A 562 17.04 15.29 8.45
CA GLU A 562 17.38 14.33 9.50
C GLU A 562 16.67 14.66 10.83
N ASP A 563 16.62 15.94 11.19
CA ASP A 563 15.94 16.42 12.40
C ASP A 563 14.44 16.12 12.35
N ALA A 564 13.79 16.35 11.21
CA ALA A 564 12.37 16.04 11.02
C ALA A 564 12.09 14.52 11.07
N ALA A 565 12.95 13.71 10.46
CA ALA A 565 12.85 12.25 10.52
C ALA A 565 12.99 11.72 11.96
N ARG A 566 14.03 12.17 12.68
CA ARG A 566 14.27 11.82 14.09
C ARG A 566 13.13 12.29 14.98
N GLY A 567 12.62 13.50 14.76
CA GLY A 567 11.47 14.05 15.48
C GLY A 567 10.22 13.19 15.31
N THR A 568 9.98 12.65 14.12
CA THR A 568 8.86 11.75 13.82
C THR A 568 9.03 10.40 14.54
N LEU A 569 10.18 9.73 14.37
CA LEU A 569 10.41 8.40 14.93
C LEU A 569 10.46 8.37 16.45
N ARG A 570 10.95 9.46 17.08
CA ARG A 570 10.96 9.64 18.54
C ARG A 570 9.57 9.54 19.16
N LEU A 571 8.54 9.95 18.42
CA LEU A 571 7.15 9.91 18.88
C LEU A 571 6.56 8.50 18.85
N LEU A 572 7.28 7.51 18.34
CA LEU A 572 6.80 6.14 18.21
C LEU A 572 7.54 5.17 19.13
N THR A 573 8.58 5.60 19.85
CA THR A 573 9.46 4.74 20.64
C THR A 573 8.71 3.75 21.54
N GLU A 574 7.71 4.20 22.30
CA GLU A 574 6.98 3.31 23.21
C GLU A 574 6.00 2.40 22.45
N ALA A 575 5.33 2.92 21.43
CA ALA A 575 4.45 2.13 20.57
C ALA A 575 5.22 1.03 19.82
N LEU A 576 6.43 1.32 19.33
CA LEU A 576 7.35 0.35 18.72
C LEU A 576 7.75 -0.76 19.70
N ARG A 577 7.97 -0.42 20.97
CA ARG A 577 8.27 -1.41 22.01
C ARG A 577 7.06 -2.28 22.30
N GLN A 578 5.87 -1.70 22.42
CA GLN A 578 4.67 -2.42 22.86
C GLN A 578 4.03 -3.24 21.73
N TYR A 579 3.84 -2.62 20.56
CA TYR A 579 3.02 -3.11 19.44
C TYR A 579 3.77 -3.09 18.09
N PRO A 580 4.97 -3.68 17.97
CA PRO A 580 5.83 -3.52 16.79
C PRO A 580 5.20 -3.93 15.45
N GLN A 581 4.28 -4.90 15.45
CA GLN A 581 3.58 -5.36 14.24
C GLN A 581 2.71 -4.28 13.57
N ALA A 582 2.31 -3.24 14.29
CA ALA A 582 1.50 -2.15 13.77
C ALA A 582 2.35 -1.02 13.16
N PHE A 583 3.68 -1.16 13.17
CA PHE A 583 4.63 -0.10 12.83
C PHE A 583 5.84 -0.65 12.06
N GLY A 584 5.61 -1.61 11.16
CA GLY A 584 6.66 -2.23 10.33
C GLY A 584 7.47 -1.20 9.54
N GLU A 585 6.84 -0.18 8.96
CA GLU A 585 7.53 0.85 8.18
C GLU A 585 8.33 1.80 9.08
N ALA A 586 7.85 2.11 10.28
CA ALA A 586 8.64 2.84 11.26
C ALA A 586 9.88 2.04 11.68
N LEU A 587 9.76 0.72 11.89
CA LEU A 587 10.90 -0.14 12.18
C LEU A 587 11.91 -0.18 11.04
N ASN A 588 11.46 -0.16 9.78
CA ASN A 588 12.33 -0.02 8.60
C ASN A 588 13.11 1.31 8.63
N ALA A 589 12.45 2.41 8.98
CA ALA A 589 13.08 3.72 9.11
C ALA A 589 14.06 3.80 10.31
N VAL A 590 13.72 3.17 11.44
CA VAL A 590 14.63 3.06 12.60
C VAL A 590 15.85 2.20 12.24
N ASP A 591 15.69 1.11 11.49
CA ASP A 591 16.83 0.32 10.99
C ASP A 591 17.78 1.19 10.14
N MET A 592 17.25 2.04 9.25
CA MET A 592 18.07 3.01 8.50
C MET A 592 18.81 3.98 9.41
N LEU A 593 18.13 4.50 10.43
CA LEU A 593 18.71 5.44 11.38
C LEU A 593 19.83 4.81 12.21
N VAL A 594 19.63 3.57 12.66
CA VAL A 594 20.54 2.85 13.56
C VAL A 594 21.74 2.28 12.80
N ALA A 595 21.53 1.70 11.62
CA ALA A 595 22.61 1.13 10.81
C ALA A 595 23.40 2.20 10.04
N GLY A 596 22.78 3.37 9.80
CA GLY A 596 23.28 4.41 8.92
C GLY A 596 23.18 4.04 7.44
N LEU A 597 23.10 5.04 6.58
CA LEU A 597 23.07 4.86 5.12
C LEU A 597 24.49 4.78 4.55
N ALA A 598 24.72 3.80 3.67
CA ALA A 598 25.86 3.80 2.78
C ALA A 598 25.59 4.80 1.64
N GLU A 599 26.36 5.88 1.62
CA GLU A 599 26.29 6.96 0.64
C GLU A 599 27.27 6.64 -0.50
N VAL A 600 26.77 6.15 -1.64
CA VAL A 600 27.60 5.73 -2.77
C VAL A 600 27.59 6.78 -3.87
N ALA A 601 28.74 7.38 -4.17
CA ALA A 601 28.92 8.24 -5.34
C ALA A 601 29.76 7.53 -6.40
N VAL A 602 29.24 7.44 -7.62
CA VAL A 602 29.91 6.83 -8.77
C VAL A 602 30.28 7.91 -9.77
N VAL A 603 31.55 7.94 -10.19
CA VAL A 603 32.05 8.84 -11.24
C VAL A 603 32.41 8.01 -12.45
N GLY A 604 31.57 8.00 -13.48
CA GLY A 604 31.75 7.20 -14.69
C GLY A 604 30.54 7.25 -15.62
N ASP A 605 30.75 6.99 -16.90
CA ASP A 605 29.66 6.94 -17.87
C ASP A 605 28.79 5.71 -17.63
N PRO A 606 27.49 5.82 -17.33
CA PRO A 606 26.63 4.65 -17.14
C PRO A 606 26.49 3.81 -18.41
N ALA A 607 26.88 4.29 -19.59
CA ALA A 607 26.96 3.45 -20.80
C ALA A 607 28.24 2.61 -20.87
N ASP A 608 29.26 2.90 -20.06
CA ASP A 608 30.53 2.17 -20.04
C ASP A 608 30.45 0.87 -19.23
N ALA A 609 31.08 -0.18 -19.74
CA ALA A 609 31.01 -1.52 -19.16
C ALA A 609 31.70 -1.62 -17.80
N GLN A 610 32.77 -0.85 -17.55
CA GLN A 610 33.44 -0.84 -16.23
C GLN A 610 32.56 -0.15 -15.19
N THR A 611 31.90 0.95 -15.57
CA THR A 611 30.92 1.62 -14.71
C THR A 611 29.73 0.70 -14.39
N GLN A 612 29.22 -0.05 -15.37
CA GLN A 612 28.15 -1.02 -15.15
C GLN A 612 28.57 -2.14 -14.19
N ALA A 613 29.79 -2.67 -14.32
CA ALA A 613 30.29 -3.68 -13.38
C ALA A 613 30.36 -3.16 -11.93
N LEU A 614 30.67 -1.88 -11.71
CA LEU A 614 30.64 -1.26 -10.39
C LEU A 614 29.20 -1.06 -9.89
N LEU A 615 28.29 -0.60 -10.75
CA LEU A 615 26.88 -0.42 -10.43
C LEU A 615 26.18 -1.74 -10.10
N ASP A 616 26.56 -2.83 -10.75
CA ASP A 616 26.08 -4.18 -10.47
C ASP A 616 26.37 -4.61 -9.05
N VAL A 617 27.59 -4.34 -8.57
CA VAL A 617 27.96 -4.61 -7.17
C VAL A 617 27.07 -3.82 -6.23
N VAL A 618 26.74 -2.57 -6.56
CA VAL A 618 25.90 -1.69 -5.73
C VAL A 618 24.44 -2.16 -5.71
N ARG A 619 23.88 -2.48 -6.88
CA ARG A 619 22.42 -2.64 -7.08
C ARG A 619 21.92 -4.08 -6.94
N LYS A 620 22.72 -5.10 -7.29
CA LYS A 620 22.21 -6.48 -7.38
C LYS A 620 21.95 -7.12 -6.01
N PRO A 621 22.84 -7.04 -5.00
CA PRO A 621 22.58 -7.57 -3.66
C PRO A 621 21.56 -6.73 -2.87
N PHE A 622 20.85 -7.36 -1.94
CA PHE A 622 19.93 -6.64 -1.04
C PHE A 622 20.73 -5.77 -0.06
N ARG A 623 20.67 -4.45 -0.27
CA ARG A 623 21.29 -3.44 0.60
C ARG A 623 20.26 -2.38 0.99
N PRO A 624 19.43 -2.67 2.01
CA PRO A 624 18.29 -1.83 2.38
C PRO A 624 18.68 -0.45 2.94
N ASN A 625 19.96 -0.25 3.26
CA ASN A 625 20.54 0.96 3.85
C ASN A 625 21.59 1.58 2.90
N LEU A 626 21.27 1.69 1.61
CA LEU A 626 22.16 2.25 0.59
C LEU A 626 21.43 3.26 -0.28
N ILE A 627 22.10 4.36 -0.60
CA ILE A 627 21.72 5.28 -1.67
C ILE A 627 22.87 5.43 -2.66
N ALA A 628 22.52 5.63 -3.94
CA ALA A 628 23.51 5.81 -5.00
C ALA A 628 23.26 7.09 -5.79
N ALA A 629 24.31 7.87 -6.02
CA ALA A 629 24.35 8.96 -6.98
C ALA A 629 25.43 8.70 -8.03
N LEU A 630 25.20 9.19 -9.25
CA LEU A 630 26.18 9.05 -10.32
C LEU A 630 26.36 10.38 -11.06
N THR A 631 27.60 10.67 -11.40
CA THR A 631 27.97 11.69 -12.40
C THR A 631 28.79 11.03 -13.50
N LYS A 632 28.55 11.45 -14.74
CA LYS A 632 29.30 10.95 -15.90
C LYS A 632 30.76 11.44 -15.91
N THR A 633 31.00 12.64 -15.40
CA THR A 633 32.32 13.30 -15.41
C THR A 633 32.73 13.73 -14.01
N ALA A 634 34.02 13.99 -13.84
CA ALA A 634 34.55 14.59 -12.61
C ALA A 634 33.82 15.90 -12.27
N VAL A 635 33.60 16.12 -10.99
CA VAL A 635 32.95 17.29 -10.41
C VAL A 635 33.97 18.03 -9.56
N GLU A 636 34.20 19.31 -9.84
CA GLU A 636 35.17 20.16 -9.13
C GLU A 636 34.52 21.11 -8.11
N GLY A 637 33.19 21.06 -7.94
CA GLY A 637 32.44 22.00 -7.12
C GLY A 637 31.16 21.43 -6.55
N GLU A 638 30.25 22.35 -6.21
CA GLU A 638 28.89 22.03 -5.78
C GLU A 638 28.00 21.63 -6.95
N THR A 639 27.06 20.73 -6.68
CA THR A 639 26.10 20.21 -7.65
C THR A 639 24.70 20.18 -7.04
N THR A 640 23.69 19.92 -7.88
CA THR A 640 22.31 19.71 -7.44
C THR A 640 22.18 18.59 -6.39
N ILE A 641 23.05 17.57 -6.46
CA ILE A 641 23.07 16.41 -5.57
C ILE A 641 24.37 16.46 -4.75
N PRO A 642 24.36 17.05 -3.54
CA PRO A 642 25.58 17.31 -2.78
C PRO A 642 26.51 16.10 -2.54
N LEU A 643 25.96 14.88 -2.51
CA LEU A 643 26.74 13.64 -2.47
C LEU A 643 27.81 13.52 -3.60
N LEU A 644 27.58 14.17 -4.74
CA LEU A 644 28.49 14.19 -5.90
C LEU A 644 29.53 15.32 -5.85
N ASN A 645 29.46 16.21 -4.86
CA ASN A 645 30.38 17.34 -4.75
C ASN A 645 31.83 16.87 -4.67
N TYR A 646 32.71 17.48 -5.47
CA TYR A 646 34.15 17.19 -5.48
C TYR A 646 34.53 15.72 -5.74
N ARG A 647 33.70 14.96 -6.47
CA ARG A 647 33.97 13.56 -6.83
C ARG A 647 34.66 13.48 -8.19
N THR A 648 35.83 12.84 -8.25
CA THR A 648 36.66 12.77 -9.46
C THR A 648 37.02 11.31 -9.79
N GLN A 649 37.51 11.08 -11.01
CA GLN A 649 38.04 9.77 -11.38
C GLN A 649 39.47 9.60 -10.87
N ARG A 650 39.82 8.39 -10.42
CA ARG A 650 41.21 8.01 -10.10
C ARG A 650 41.85 7.35 -11.31
N GLY A 651 42.95 7.92 -11.78
CA GLY A 651 43.68 7.35 -12.93
C GLY A 651 42.86 7.31 -14.23
N GLY A 652 41.84 8.15 -14.36
CA GLY A 652 40.98 8.20 -15.55
C GLY A 652 40.00 7.04 -15.71
N VAL A 653 39.80 6.21 -14.67
CA VAL A 653 38.84 5.09 -14.70
C VAL A 653 37.61 5.37 -13.83
N PRO A 654 36.47 4.68 -14.06
CA PRO A 654 35.30 4.78 -13.20
C PRO A 654 35.66 4.55 -11.73
N THR A 655 35.16 5.42 -10.86
CA THR A 655 35.56 5.48 -9.45
C THR A 655 34.35 5.52 -8.54
N VAL A 656 34.38 4.75 -7.46
CA VAL A 656 33.32 4.69 -6.44
C VAL A 656 33.84 5.26 -5.12
N TYR A 657 33.04 6.14 -4.54
CA TYR A 657 33.21 6.67 -3.19
C TYR A 657 32.11 6.08 -2.32
N VAL A 658 32.49 5.49 -1.18
CA VAL A 658 31.56 4.98 -0.18
C VAL A 658 31.75 5.79 1.09
N CYS A 659 30.71 6.54 1.45
CA CYS A 659 30.69 7.39 2.64
C CYS A 659 29.61 6.91 3.62
N ARG A 660 29.79 7.25 4.89
CA ARG A 660 28.78 7.11 5.94
C ARG A 660 28.83 8.35 6.80
N HIS A 661 27.71 9.03 6.97
CA HIS A 661 27.64 10.32 7.68
C HIS A 661 28.64 11.32 7.10
N PHE A 662 28.72 11.42 5.77
CA PHE A 662 29.65 12.29 5.03
C PHE A 662 31.15 12.02 5.26
N MET A 663 31.50 10.95 5.97
CA MET A 663 32.87 10.48 6.11
C MET A 663 33.14 9.38 5.09
N CYS A 664 33.97 9.67 4.10
CA CYS A 664 34.29 8.75 3.01
C CYS A 664 35.51 7.89 3.32
N LYS A 665 35.44 6.61 2.93
CA LYS A 665 36.63 5.75 2.82
C LYS A 665 37.45 6.15 1.59
N MET A 666 38.63 5.53 1.43
CA MET A 666 39.42 5.71 0.21
C MET A 666 38.60 5.27 -1.01
N PRO A 667 38.51 6.10 -2.07
CA PRO A 667 37.81 5.75 -3.31
C PRO A 667 38.45 4.55 -4.02
N VAL A 668 37.61 3.67 -4.54
CA VAL A 668 37.97 2.38 -5.16
C VAL A 668 37.54 2.33 -6.62
N THR A 669 38.14 1.42 -7.39
CA THR A 669 37.95 1.34 -8.86
C THR A 669 37.60 -0.05 -9.37
N SER A 670 37.61 -1.07 -8.51
CA SER A 670 37.25 -2.44 -8.89
C SER A 670 35.98 -2.94 -8.18
N PRO A 671 35.20 -3.82 -8.83
CA PRO A 671 34.01 -4.45 -8.22
C PRO A 671 34.29 -5.12 -6.87
N ALA A 672 35.40 -5.86 -6.76
CA ALA A 672 35.76 -6.56 -5.53
C ALA A 672 36.09 -5.61 -4.37
N GLU A 673 36.72 -4.47 -4.65
CA GLU A 673 36.94 -3.44 -3.63
C GLU A 673 35.62 -2.80 -3.18
N VAL A 674 34.71 -2.48 -4.12
CA VAL A 674 33.38 -1.95 -3.78
C VAL A 674 32.62 -2.92 -2.88
N GLU A 675 32.64 -4.22 -3.20
CA GLU A 675 31.98 -5.25 -2.40
C GLU A 675 32.54 -5.32 -0.98
N ASN A 676 33.85 -5.19 -0.79
CA ASN A 676 34.46 -5.17 0.54
C ASN A 676 34.13 -3.90 1.35
N LEU A 677 33.75 -2.80 0.70
CA LEU A 677 33.42 -1.55 1.38
C LEU A 677 31.98 -1.49 1.89
N LEU A 678 31.06 -2.22 1.24
CA LEU A 678 29.62 -2.22 1.46
C LEU A 678 29.18 -3.38 2.35
#